data_AF-A0A1M6GV39-F1
#
_entry.id   AF-A0A1M6GV39-F1
#
_cell.length_a   1.000
_cell.length_b   1.000
_cell.length_c   1.000
_cell.angle_alpha   90.00
_cell.angle_beta   90.00
_cell.angle_gamma   90.00
#
_symmetry.space_group_name_H-M   'P 1'
#
loop_
_entity.id
_entity.type
_entity.pdbx_description
1 polymer ?
#
loop_
_entity_poly.entity_id
_entity_poly.type
_entity_poly.pdbx_seq_one_letter_code
_entity_poly.pdbx_strand_id
1 'polypeptide(L)'
;MKKKWIGCLIIIFELFMTVLLAYKASKPNELIHTSLDNWQSSFFKFQDGSWQMKDEFDHDANTIDLVGPFITVGRGSYDVIIEYSADKDGTVVINSGAKNADRLLSRDCDLKANEHVTNICFEAKETVENLGIGIFYGGSGSMEINNITIYRNRDMQKRWLAEFVFFALFFNIVYLKREWLYKNKKLVASVLSITILASMPIFSWGHGLGHDLEFHLMRIEGIKEELLAGHFPVRMQSLWNSGYGYPVSIYYGDFLLYFPALLRIMGFRLLTVYKINVFIMNLCTSIFSYLLGKRLWKKDYISLAFSAAYTLATYRIVCVFVRSALGEYSAIMFLPILVLGIYETYFAEDYEKDNKKFNHRGAIYITIGMTSIITSHILSTEMICIVLLVFVLIYWKKTIKKEVICTIAVSIVSTILLTIWFTVPFIDYYKNVSVNINKTVDGGLYIQKYGAFITQYFAVFKTLFGGGTSDIISMRPSVTPGLLLMTTLLLGIGLWVNDKADSIMKKLIISSVAFLFIASNIFPWDVLSGNRIGNLLVQIQFPFRYLTFACMTMTLLFGYIVAHYDGKEDMIKKSVYGLLFVAFFIQVTFDISSYANDVVSIYNPMYITDLSMQNVTEYYRAGSDYKELAFEVTGQGMDKGYLVENKGTDYVFEIEMVDSGKVTLPIMNYKGYIVYDDNGNRYDIFDGEQKEIAITLSEDFSGYLYVSFVEPFYWRIAEIISILYLFICIIFLFKNKGKIFGE
;
A
#
# COMPACT_ATOMS: atom_id res chain seq x y z
N MET A 1 7.52 -29.29 37.19
CA MET A 1 8.27 -30.07 36.17
C MET A 1 7.43 -30.43 34.94
N LYS A 2 6.25 -31.05 35.05
CA LYS A 2 5.40 -31.47 33.90
C LYS A 2 5.13 -30.38 32.84
N LYS A 3 4.85 -29.13 33.24
CA LYS A 3 4.59 -28.01 32.30
C LYS A 3 5.79 -27.63 31.42
N LYS A 4 7.03 -27.73 31.93
CA LYS A 4 8.24 -27.41 31.16
C LYS A 4 8.51 -28.45 30.08
N TRP A 5 8.26 -29.73 30.39
CA TRP A 5 8.38 -30.83 29.43
C TRP A 5 7.38 -30.72 28.29
N ILE A 6 6.12 -30.36 28.58
CA ILE A 6 5.09 -30.14 27.53
C ILE A 6 5.51 -29.00 26.59
N GLY A 7 6.00 -27.87 27.13
CA GLY A 7 6.49 -26.76 26.30
C GLY A 7 7.67 -27.16 25.41
N CYS A 8 8.61 -27.94 25.93
CA CYS A 8 9.75 -28.44 25.12
C CYS A 8 9.30 -29.39 24.01
N LEU A 9 8.36 -30.30 24.29
CA LEU A 9 7.81 -31.22 23.29
C LEU A 9 7.08 -30.48 22.15
N ILE A 10 6.33 -29.41 22.48
CA ILE A 10 5.66 -28.56 21.49
C ILE A 10 6.69 -27.89 20.57
N ILE A 11 7.73 -27.27 21.14
CA ILE A 11 8.79 -26.62 20.34
C ILE A 11 9.51 -27.64 19.45
N ILE A 12 9.81 -28.84 19.96
CA ILE A 12 10.43 -29.91 19.16
C ILE A 12 9.52 -30.33 17.99
N PHE A 13 8.21 -30.50 18.24
CA PHE A 13 7.24 -30.81 17.20
C PHE A 13 7.15 -29.70 16.15
N GLU A 14 7.08 -28.44 16.59
CA GLU A 14 7.07 -27.26 15.72
C GLU A 14 8.32 -27.23 14.83
N LEU A 15 9.51 -27.39 15.41
CA LEU A 15 10.76 -27.44 14.66
C LEU A 15 10.79 -28.58 13.64
N PHE A 16 10.37 -29.79 14.04
CA PHE A 16 10.30 -30.94 13.13
C PHE A 16 9.36 -30.68 11.94
N MET A 17 8.17 -30.14 12.22
CA MET A 17 7.19 -29.81 11.18
C MET A 17 7.67 -28.68 10.26
N THR A 18 8.32 -27.65 10.82
CA THR A 18 8.94 -26.57 10.03
C THR A 18 9.99 -27.14 9.08
N VAL A 19 10.88 -28.02 9.55
CA VAL A 19 11.91 -28.65 8.69
C VAL A 19 11.27 -29.50 7.59
N LEU A 20 10.23 -30.29 7.92
CA LEU A 20 9.52 -31.12 6.94
C LEU A 20 8.83 -30.29 5.85
N LEU A 21 8.16 -29.19 6.25
CA LEU A 21 7.49 -28.29 5.32
C LEU A 21 8.49 -27.48 4.49
N ALA A 22 9.61 -27.05 5.08
CA ALA A 22 10.71 -26.39 4.38
C ALA A 22 11.33 -27.30 3.32
N TYR A 23 11.56 -28.57 3.65
CA TYR A 23 12.02 -29.56 2.68
C TYR A 23 11.06 -29.69 1.49
N LYS A 24 9.74 -29.76 1.74
CA LYS A 24 8.73 -29.80 0.66
C LYS A 24 8.70 -28.52 -0.18
N ALA A 25 8.85 -27.35 0.44
CA ALA A 25 8.86 -26.06 -0.23
C ALA A 25 10.13 -25.82 -1.06
N SER A 26 11.25 -26.44 -0.68
CA SER A 26 12.55 -26.32 -1.35
C SER A 26 12.73 -27.18 -2.61
N LYS A 27 11.77 -28.08 -2.90
CA LYS A 27 11.86 -28.94 -4.09
C LYS A 27 11.81 -28.09 -5.37
N PRO A 28 12.53 -28.47 -6.44
CA PRO A 28 12.44 -27.76 -7.71
C PRO A 28 11.01 -27.79 -8.27
N ASN A 29 10.71 -26.83 -9.13
CA ASN A 29 9.48 -26.84 -9.93
C ASN A 29 9.45 -28.11 -10.79
N GLU A 30 8.27 -28.66 -10.97
CA GLU A 30 8.07 -29.93 -11.67
C GLU A 30 7.45 -29.65 -13.04
N LEU A 31 8.19 -29.96 -14.10
CA LEU A 31 7.73 -29.80 -15.48
C LEU A 31 6.57 -30.76 -15.75
N ILE A 32 5.48 -30.23 -16.27
CA ILE A 32 4.37 -31.01 -16.82
C ILE A 32 4.60 -31.10 -18.32
N HIS A 33 5.00 -32.27 -18.79
CA HIS A 33 5.24 -32.48 -20.21
C HIS A 33 3.95 -32.31 -21.01
N THR A 34 3.94 -31.29 -21.85
CA THR A 34 2.90 -31.01 -22.84
C THR A 34 3.57 -30.85 -24.19
N SER A 35 2.96 -31.40 -25.24
CA SER A 35 3.49 -31.28 -26.60
C SER A 35 2.61 -30.33 -27.39
N LEU A 36 3.22 -29.33 -28.04
CA LEU A 36 2.53 -28.28 -28.78
C LEU A 36 1.74 -28.80 -29.98
N ASP A 37 2.16 -29.92 -30.57
CA ASP A 37 1.48 -30.59 -31.69
C ASP A 37 0.04 -31.03 -31.36
N ASN A 38 -0.30 -31.23 -30.09
CA ASN A 38 -1.64 -31.65 -29.64
C ASN A 38 -2.61 -30.48 -29.45
N TRP A 39 -2.18 -29.25 -29.71
CA TRP A 39 -3.02 -28.07 -29.61
C TRP A 39 -3.92 -27.93 -30.83
N GLN A 40 -5.00 -27.16 -30.70
CA GLN A 40 -6.02 -27.01 -31.71
C GLN A 40 -6.16 -25.54 -32.08
N SER A 41 -6.22 -25.26 -33.37
CA SER A 41 -6.46 -23.92 -33.89
C SER A 41 -7.22 -23.97 -35.20
N SER A 42 -8.09 -22.98 -35.41
CA SER A 42 -8.73 -22.72 -36.70
C SER A 42 -7.95 -21.70 -37.56
N PHE A 43 -6.96 -21.02 -36.97
CA PHE A 43 -6.29 -19.84 -37.55
C PHE A 43 -4.76 -19.97 -37.63
N PHE A 44 -4.14 -20.58 -36.62
CA PHE A 44 -2.72 -20.92 -36.60
C PHE A 44 -2.48 -22.24 -37.35
N LYS A 45 -1.30 -22.37 -37.96
CA LYS A 45 -0.80 -23.60 -38.58
C LYS A 45 0.44 -24.07 -37.83
N PHE A 46 0.50 -25.35 -37.51
CA PHE A 46 1.69 -25.95 -36.89
C PHE A 46 2.71 -26.30 -37.98
N GLN A 47 3.85 -25.62 -38.00
CA GLN A 47 4.95 -25.80 -38.96
C GLN A 47 6.29 -25.62 -38.25
N ASP A 48 7.30 -26.39 -38.63
CA ASP A 48 8.67 -26.28 -38.08
C ASP A 48 8.80 -26.33 -36.54
N GLY A 49 7.81 -26.93 -35.86
CA GLY A 49 7.79 -27.08 -34.41
C GLY A 49 7.09 -25.94 -33.65
N SER A 50 6.59 -24.91 -34.33
CA SER A 50 5.86 -23.78 -33.75
C SER A 50 4.46 -23.63 -34.35
N TRP A 51 3.58 -22.90 -33.67
CA TRP A 51 2.29 -22.48 -34.22
C TRP A 51 2.44 -21.08 -34.83
N GLN A 52 2.17 -20.94 -36.12
CA GLN A 52 2.32 -19.66 -36.84
C GLN A 52 0.98 -19.18 -37.41
N MET A 53 0.72 -17.88 -37.26
CA MET A 53 -0.33 -17.14 -37.94
C MET A 53 0.32 -16.00 -38.75
N LYS A 54 0.01 -15.90 -40.05
CA LYS A 54 0.64 -14.90 -40.96
C LYS A 54 -0.37 -14.05 -41.76
N ASP A 55 -1.65 -14.41 -41.72
CA ASP A 55 -2.70 -13.78 -42.54
C ASP A 55 -3.66 -12.96 -41.66
N GLU A 56 -4.23 -11.88 -42.20
CA GLU A 56 -5.36 -11.17 -41.57
C GLU A 56 -6.62 -12.04 -41.69
N PHE A 57 -7.21 -12.37 -40.55
CA PHE A 57 -8.48 -13.09 -40.45
C PHE A 57 -9.52 -12.16 -39.82
N ASP A 58 -10.63 -11.95 -40.52
CA ASP A 58 -11.77 -11.19 -39.99
C ASP A 58 -12.65 -12.15 -39.19
N HIS A 59 -12.43 -12.21 -37.88
CA HIS A 59 -13.23 -13.03 -36.95
C HIS A 59 -13.48 -12.32 -35.63
N ASP A 60 -14.52 -12.76 -34.91
CA ASP A 60 -14.95 -12.16 -33.64
C ASP A 60 -13.79 -12.17 -32.64
N ALA A 61 -13.47 -11.00 -32.09
CA ALA A 61 -12.40 -10.78 -31.11
C ALA A 61 -12.55 -11.63 -29.83
N ASN A 62 -13.71 -12.26 -29.62
CA ASN A 62 -13.96 -13.18 -28.52
C ASN A 62 -13.73 -14.67 -28.87
N THR A 63 -13.15 -15.00 -30.02
CA THR A 63 -12.87 -16.39 -30.41
C THR A 63 -11.47 -16.79 -30.00
N ILE A 64 -11.31 -17.92 -29.29
CA ILE A 64 -9.97 -18.45 -28.95
C ILE A 64 -9.31 -18.93 -30.25
N ASP A 65 -8.13 -18.40 -30.56
CA ASP A 65 -7.43 -18.68 -31.80
C ASP A 65 -6.62 -19.96 -31.72
N LEU A 66 -5.95 -20.22 -30.60
CA LEU A 66 -5.17 -21.42 -30.36
C LEU A 66 -5.49 -21.94 -28.96
N VAL A 67 -5.80 -23.23 -28.82
CA VAL A 67 -6.19 -23.82 -27.53
C VAL A 67 -5.62 -25.22 -27.32
N GLY A 68 -5.12 -25.49 -26.12
CA GLY A 68 -4.61 -26.80 -25.72
C GLY A 68 -3.93 -26.71 -24.36
N PRO A 69 -3.38 -27.79 -23.78
CA PRO A 69 -3.38 -29.17 -24.25
C PRO A 69 -4.54 -30.03 -23.67
N PHE A 70 -5.51 -29.44 -22.98
CA PHE A 70 -6.64 -30.14 -22.34
C PHE A 70 -6.21 -31.25 -21.36
N ILE A 71 -5.32 -30.91 -20.44
CA ILE A 71 -4.73 -31.87 -19.48
C ILE A 71 -5.48 -31.89 -18.14
N THR A 72 -5.29 -32.96 -17.38
CA THR A 72 -5.75 -33.03 -15.99
C THR A 72 -4.63 -32.60 -15.05
N VAL A 73 -4.88 -31.58 -14.25
CA VAL A 73 -3.95 -31.10 -13.21
C VAL A 73 -4.54 -31.35 -11.83
N GLY A 74 -3.69 -31.77 -10.88
CA GLY A 74 -4.10 -31.94 -9.49
C GLY A 74 -4.17 -30.61 -8.74
N ARG A 75 -4.55 -30.66 -7.46
CA ARG A 75 -4.45 -29.48 -6.58
C ARG A 75 -3.02 -28.96 -6.51
N GLY A 76 -2.82 -27.68 -6.78
CA GLY A 76 -1.50 -27.06 -6.78
C GLY A 76 -1.48 -25.65 -7.34
N SER A 77 -0.31 -25.03 -7.27
CA SER A 77 0.03 -23.79 -7.95
C SER A 77 0.96 -24.09 -9.12
N TYR A 78 0.75 -23.39 -10.23
CA TYR A 78 1.36 -23.67 -11.51
C TYR A 78 1.77 -22.38 -12.21
N ASP A 79 2.84 -22.46 -12.99
CA ASP A 79 3.34 -21.42 -13.89
C ASP A 79 3.20 -21.91 -15.33
N VAL A 80 2.78 -21.04 -16.23
CA VAL A 80 2.72 -21.26 -17.69
C VAL A 80 3.66 -20.25 -18.32
N ILE A 81 4.73 -20.75 -18.92
CA ILE A 81 5.70 -19.93 -19.65
C ILE A 81 5.40 -20.08 -21.15
N ILE A 82 5.18 -18.95 -21.81
CA ILE A 82 4.86 -18.88 -23.24
C ILE A 82 5.96 -18.11 -23.92
N GLU A 83 6.63 -18.76 -24.87
CA GLU A 83 7.64 -18.14 -25.75
C GLU A 83 6.98 -17.85 -27.09
N TYR A 84 7.00 -16.60 -27.53
CA TYR A 84 6.30 -16.16 -28.72
C TYR A 84 6.93 -14.95 -29.40
N SER A 85 6.43 -14.60 -30.57
CA SER A 85 6.70 -13.35 -31.28
C SER A 85 5.40 -12.87 -31.91
N ALA A 86 5.09 -11.59 -31.81
CA ALA A 86 3.82 -11.07 -32.32
C ALA A 86 3.96 -9.63 -32.80
N ASP A 87 3.27 -9.27 -33.88
CA ASP A 87 3.23 -7.90 -34.39
C ASP A 87 2.29 -6.99 -33.58
N LYS A 88 1.33 -7.59 -32.85
CA LYS A 88 0.36 -6.90 -32.01
C LYS A 88 0.17 -7.61 -30.67
N ASP A 89 -0.44 -6.91 -29.73
CA ASP A 89 -0.84 -7.50 -28.45
C ASP A 89 -1.89 -8.59 -28.68
N GLY A 90 -1.71 -9.70 -27.97
CA GLY A 90 -2.71 -10.75 -27.78
C GLY A 90 -3.07 -10.91 -26.31
N THR A 91 -3.89 -11.91 -26.02
CA THR A 91 -4.26 -12.28 -24.66
C THR A 91 -4.25 -13.78 -24.54
N VAL A 92 -3.78 -14.29 -23.41
CA VAL A 92 -3.83 -15.70 -23.05
C VAL A 92 -4.75 -15.91 -21.86
N VAL A 93 -5.57 -16.95 -21.93
CA VAL A 93 -6.61 -17.29 -20.96
C VAL A 93 -6.44 -18.74 -20.54
N ILE A 94 -6.59 -19.02 -19.25
CA ILE A 94 -6.57 -20.40 -18.76
C ILE A 94 -8.01 -20.84 -18.49
N ASN A 95 -8.47 -21.80 -19.28
CA ASN A 95 -9.83 -22.32 -19.29
C ASN A 95 -9.86 -23.76 -18.72
N SER A 96 -10.96 -24.14 -18.10
CA SER A 96 -11.22 -25.51 -17.62
C SER A 96 -12.63 -26.01 -17.91
N GLY A 97 -13.38 -25.27 -18.74
CA GLY A 97 -14.80 -25.48 -18.99
C GLY A 97 -15.69 -25.02 -17.82
N ALA A 98 -16.97 -24.75 -18.11
CA ALA A 98 -17.92 -24.18 -17.15
C ALA A 98 -18.09 -25.00 -15.85
N LYS A 99 -17.88 -26.33 -15.91
CA LYS A 99 -18.00 -27.20 -14.73
C LYS A 99 -16.84 -27.12 -13.74
N ASN A 100 -15.66 -26.65 -14.17
CA ASN A 100 -14.46 -26.56 -13.34
C ASN A 100 -14.03 -25.13 -13.02
N ALA A 101 -14.75 -24.11 -13.51
CA ALA A 101 -14.40 -22.71 -13.34
C ALA A 101 -14.16 -22.32 -11.86
N ASP A 102 -14.99 -22.81 -10.93
CA ASP A 102 -14.85 -22.50 -9.50
C ASP A 102 -13.62 -23.15 -8.84
N ARG A 103 -13.07 -24.21 -9.47
CA ARG A 103 -11.90 -24.97 -9.00
C ARG A 103 -10.58 -24.36 -9.45
N LEU A 104 -10.62 -23.50 -10.46
CA LEU A 104 -9.44 -22.84 -11.02
C LEU A 104 -9.38 -21.38 -10.55
N LEU A 105 -8.18 -20.92 -10.27
CA LEU A 105 -7.87 -19.51 -10.03
C LEU A 105 -6.75 -19.13 -10.97
N SER A 106 -7.11 -18.64 -12.13
CA SER A 106 -6.19 -18.18 -13.18
C SER A 106 -6.28 -16.65 -13.34
N ARG A 107 -5.63 -16.09 -14.35
CA ARG A 107 -5.84 -14.74 -14.85
C ARG A 107 -5.68 -14.81 -16.37
N ASP A 108 -6.34 -13.91 -17.06
CA ASP A 108 -5.98 -13.61 -18.44
C ASP A 108 -4.68 -12.78 -18.41
N CYS A 109 -3.77 -13.00 -19.33
CA CYS A 109 -2.53 -12.23 -19.40
C CYS A 109 -2.41 -11.66 -20.79
N ASP A 110 -1.98 -10.42 -20.89
CA ASP A 110 -1.60 -9.86 -22.18
C ASP A 110 -0.33 -10.55 -22.66
N LEU A 111 -0.31 -10.87 -23.95
CA LEU A 111 0.87 -11.22 -24.71
C LEU A 111 1.25 -9.95 -25.46
N LYS A 112 2.18 -9.17 -24.93
CA LYS A 112 2.59 -7.91 -25.54
C LYS A 112 3.44 -8.15 -26.78
N ALA A 113 3.25 -7.36 -27.83
CA ALA A 113 4.04 -7.48 -29.07
C ALA A 113 5.56 -7.33 -28.85
N ASN A 114 5.93 -6.52 -27.85
CA ASN A 114 7.30 -6.20 -27.46
C ASN A 114 7.93 -7.22 -26.48
N GLU A 115 7.19 -8.26 -26.08
CA GLU A 115 7.68 -9.32 -25.21
C GLU A 115 7.82 -10.62 -26.02
N HIS A 116 8.84 -11.41 -25.69
CA HIS A 116 9.07 -12.72 -26.31
C HIS A 116 8.80 -13.89 -25.38
N VAL A 117 8.66 -13.61 -24.08
CA VAL A 117 8.39 -14.61 -23.05
C VAL A 117 7.44 -14.03 -22.02
N THR A 118 6.31 -14.69 -21.80
CA THR A 118 5.35 -14.31 -20.76
C THR A 118 5.16 -15.46 -19.77
N ASN A 119 5.09 -15.15 -18.47
CA ASN A 119 4.83 -16.13 -17.41
C ASN A 119 3.47 -15.86 -16.72
N ILE A 120 2.62 -16.88 -16.65
CA ILE A 120 1.28 -16.81 -16.07
C ILE A 120 1.20 -17.79 -14.89
N CYS A 121 0.84 -17.29 -13.71
CA CYS A 121 0.58 -18.15 -12.56
C CYS A 121 -0.92 -18.48 -12.43
N PHE A 122 -1.26 -19.74 -12.18
CA PHE A 122 -2.60 -20.17 -11.78
C PHE A 122 -2.59 -21.15 -10.60
N GLU A 123 -3.71 -21.29 -9.92
CA GLU A 123 -3.89 -22.23 -8.80
C GLU A 123 -5.13 -23.11 -9.02
N ALA A 124 -4.95 -24.42 -9.00
CA ALA A 124 -6.03 -25.39 -8.96
C ALA A 124 -6.34 -25.74 -7.49
N LYS A 125 -7.55 -25.40 -7.03
CA LYS A 125 -8.03 -25.69 -5.66
C LYS A 125 -8.24 -27.19 -5.44
N GLU A 126 -8.64 -27.88 -6.51
CA GLU A 126 -8.92 -29.30 -6.57
C GLU A 126 -8.35 -29.86 -7.88
N THR A 127 -8.60 -31.13 -8.17
CA THR A 127 -8.30 -31.69 -9.49
C THR A 127 -9.16 -30.99 -10.54
N VAL A 128 -8.52 -30.47 -11.59
CA VAL A 128 -9.15 -29.82 -12.73
C VAL A 128 -8.89 -30.69 -13.95
N GLU A 129 -9.97 -31.19 -14.55
CA GLU A 129 -9.96 -31.95 -15.79
C GLU A 129 -10.11 -31.00 -16.98
N ASN A 130 -9.54 -31.37 -18.13
CA ASN A 130 -9.62 -30.61 -19.38
C ASN A 130 -9.13 -29.15 -19.25
N LEU A 131 -8.01 -28.93 -18.54
CA LEU A 131 -7.36 -27.63 -18.48
C LEU A 131 -6.80 -27.26 -19.85
N GLY A 132 -7.33 -26.20 -20.46
CA GLY A 132 -6.84 -25.59 -21.68
C GLY A 132 -6.25 -24.21 -21.42
N ILE A 133 -5.20 -23.88 -22.13
CA ILE A 133 -4.65 -22.54 -22.29
C ILE A 133 -5.10 -22.09 -23.67
N GLY A 134 -5.86 -21.01 -23.72
CA GLY A 134 -6.35 -20.39 -24.95
C GLY A 134 -5.57 -19.11 -25.23
N ILE A 135 -5.18 -18.89 -26.47
CA ILE A 135 -4.57 -17.66 -26.96
C ILE A 135 -5.56 -16.98 -27.87
N PHE A 136 -5.74 -15.68 -27.66
CA PHE A 136 -6.53 -14.75 -28.44
C PHE A 136 -5.56 -13.75 -29.07
N TYR A 137 -5.59 -13.65 -30.38
CA TYR A 137 -4.82 -12.72 -31.19
C TYR A 137 -5.79 -12.15 -32.22
N GLY A 138 -6.16 -10.88 -32.05
CA GLY A 138 -7.32 -10.22 -32.67
C GLY A 138 -7.31 -10.05 -34.20
N GLY A 139 -6.90 -11.08 -34.94
CA GLY A 139 -7.12 -11.25 -36.37
C GLY A 139 -6.21 -10.44 -37.30
N SER A 140 -5.24 -9.67 -36.78
CA SER A 140 -4.39 -8.83 -37.63
C SER A 140 -2.91 -8.85 -37.21
N GLY A 141 -2.02 -8.93 -38.19
CA GLY A 141 -0.58 -9.14 -37.99
C GLY A 141 -0.20 -10.62 -37.91
N SER A 142 1.10 -10.87 -37.72
CA SER A 142 1.66 -12.22 -37.53
C SER A 142 1.89 -12.52 -36.05
N MET A 143 1.69 -13.79 -35.66
CA MET A 143 2.06 -14.29 -34.34
C MET A 143 2.62 -15.70 -34.48
N GLU A 144 3.73 -15.95 -33.81
CA GLU A 144 4.38 -17.25 -33.72
C GLU A 144 4.50 -17.65 -32.26
N ILE A 145 3.95 -18.81 -31.90
CA ILE A 145 4.10 -19.43 -30.59
C ILE A 145 5.16 -20.51 -30.70
N ASN A 146 6.33 -20.23 -30.15
CA ASN A 146 7.50 -21.10 -30.19
C ASN A 146 7.37 -22.25 -29.18
N ASN A 147 6.95 -21.93 -27.96
CA ASN A 147 6.88 -22.90 -26.88
C ASN A 147 5.85 -22.51 -25.82
N ILE A 148 5.20 -23.50 -25.21
CA ILE A 148 4.33 -23.33 -24.05
C ILE A 148 4.66 -24.43 -23.04
N THR A 149 5.19 -24.01 -21.90
CA THR A 149 5.67 -24.92 -20.86
C THR A 149 4.90 -24.71 -19.57
N ILE A 150 4.37 -25.79 -18.99
CA ILE A 150 3.65 -25.74 -17.72
C ILE A 150 4.52 -26.33 -16.61
N TYR A 151 4.74 -25.56 -15.55
CA TYR A 151 5.43 -26.00 -14.35
C TYR A 151 4.48 -26.06 -13.17
N ARG A 152 4.54 -27.13 -12.38
CA ARG A 152 4.01 -27.11 -11.02
C ARG A 152 5.01 -26.44 -10.10
N ASN A 153 4.68 -25.23 -9.65
CA ASN A 153 5.52 -24.44 -8.77
C ASN A 153 5.33 -24.83 -7.29
N ARG A 154 6.11 -24.22 -6.39
CA ARG A 154 6.08 -24.51 -4.95
C ARG A 154 5.40 -23.46 -4.08
N ASP A 155 4.69 -22.50 -4.67
CA ASP A 155 4.11 -21.39 -3.91
C ASP A 155 3.07 -21.86 -2.89
N MET A 156 2.27 -22.88 -3.22
CA MET A 156 1.34 -23.49 -2.26
C MET A 156 2.08 -24.11 -1.06
N GLN A 157 3.22 -24.77 -1.28
CA GLN A 157 4.03 -25.38 -0.21
C GLN A 157 4.77 -24.32 0.62
N LYS A 158 5.30 -23.26 -0.01
CA LYS A 158 5.85 -22.08 0.70
C LYS A 158 4.79 -21.46 1.59
N ARG A 159 3.55 -21.34 1.09
CA ARG A 159 2.40 -20.80 1.85
C ARG A 159 2.07 -21.66 3.06
N TRP A 160 1.98 -22.99 2.90
CA TRP A 160 1.75 -23.90 4.03
C TRP A 160 2.84 -23.83 5.10
N LEU A 161 4.11 -23.71 4.69
CA LEU A 161 5.21 -23.50 5.62
C LEU A 161 5.01 -22.20 6.40
N ALA A 162 4.71 -21.09 5.71
CA ALA A 162 4.50 -19.79 6.33
C ALA A 162 3.29 -19.79 7.28
N GLU A 163 2.15 -20.36 6.85
CA GLU A 163 0.95 -20.53 7.68
C GLU A 163 1.25 -21.32 8.96
N PHE A 164 2.00 -22.43 8.84
CA PHE A 164 2.42 -23.23 9.98
C PHE A 164 3.33 -22.44 10.93
N VAL A 165 4.32 -21.71 10.41
CA VAL A 165 5.21 -20.87 11.21
C VAL A 165 4.42 -19.78 11.94
N PHE A 166 3.51 -19.09 11.27
CA PHE A 166 2.65 -18.08 11.90
C PHE A 166 1.74 -18.70 12.96
N PHE A 167 1.18 -19.88 12.70
CA PHE A 167 0.38 -20.61 13.68
C PHE A 167 1.21 -20.98 14.91
N ALA A 168 2.41 -21.52 14.74
CA ALA A 168 3.33 -21.86 15.83
C ALA A 168 3.72 -20.61 16.64
N LEU A 169 4.06 -19.50 15.97
CA LEU A 169 4.35 -18.23 16.63
C LEU A 169 3.15 -17.71 17.43
N PHE A 170 1.95 -17.71 16.83
CA PHE A 170 0.72 -17.32 17.49
C PHE A 170 0.42 -18.20 18.70
N PHE A 171 0.51 -19.51 18.54
CA PHE A 171 0.31 -20.48 19.61
C PHE A 171 1.29 -20.24 20.77
N ASN A 172 2.57 -20.03 20.48
CA ASN A 172 3.59 -19.73 21.46
C ASN A 172 3.31 -18.41 22.20
N ILE A 173 2.93 -17.35 21.49
CA ILE A 173 2.54 -16.07 22.11
C ILE A 173 1.34 -16.26 23.04
N VAL A 174 0.30 -16.96 22.58
CA VAL A 174 -0.90 -17.26 23.39
C VAL A 174 -0.53 -18.09 24.61
N TYR A 175 0.31 -19.11 24.47
CA TYR A 175 0.78 -19.96 25.56
C TYR A 175 1.60 -19.18 26.60
N LEU A 176 2.53 -18.34 26.14
CA LEU A 176 3.38 -17.51 27.00
C LEU A 176 2.57 -16.41 27.72
N LYS A 177 1.57 -15.83 27.05
CA LYS A 177 0.72 -14.75 27.58
C LYS A 177 -0.62 -15.23 28.14
N ARG A 178 -0.85 -16.54 28.27
CA ARG A 178 -2.15 -17.14 28.64
C ARG A 178 -2.76 -16.56 29.91
N GLU A 179 -1.96 -16.25 30.93
CA GLU A 179 -2.46 -15.71 32.20
C GLU A 179 -2.94 -14.27 32.05
N TRP A 180 -2.18 -13.46 31.30
CA TRP A 180 -2.57 -12.10 30.93
C TRP A 180 -3.80 -12.12 30.02
N LEU A 181 -3.85 -13.00 29.03
CA LEU A 181 -4.99 -13.16 28.12
C LEU A 181 -6.24 -13.60 28.88
N TYR A 182 -6.14 -14.55 29.81
CA TYR A 182 -7.27 -14.99 30.62
C TYR A 182 -7.82 -13.86 31.50
N LYS A 183 -6.93 -13.08 32.13
CA LYS A 183 -7.30 -11.90 32.93
C LYS A 183 -7.95 -10.81 32.09
N ASN A 184 -7.49 -10.61 30.85
CA ASN A 184 -7.95 -9.54 29.95
C ASN A 184 -8.85 -10.02 28.80
N LYS A 185 -9.46 -11.21 28.91
CA LYS A 185 -10.18 -11.85 27.80
C LYS A 185 -11.29 -10.99 27.19
N LYS A 186 -12.01 -10.23 28.03
CA LYS A 186 -13.07 -9.32 27.58
C LYS A 186 -12.50 -8.17 26.76
N LEU A 187 -11.40 -7.57 27.21
CA LEU A 187 -10.71 -6.49 26.50
C LEU A 187 -10.21 -6.96 25.14
N VAL A 188 -9.51 -8.10 25.11
CA VAL A 188 -8.99 -8.70 23.87
C VAL A 188 -10.14 -9.02 22.91
N ALA A 189 -11.21 -9.64 23.40
CA ALA A 189 -12.39 -9.92 22.60
C ALA A 189 -13.01 -8.64 22.03
N SER A 190 -13.15 -7.57 22.82
CA SER A 190 -13.71 -6.30 22.35
C SER A 190 -12.85 -5.62 21.27
N VAL A 191 -11.53 -5.59 21.43
CA VAL A 191 -10.62 -5.05 20.40
C VAL A 191 -10.70 -5.87 19.12
N LEU A 192 -10.74 -7.20 19.22
CA LEU A 192 -10.92 -8.09 18.07
C LEU A 192 -12.29 -7.91 17.43
N SER A 193 -13.37 -7.70 18.19
CA SER A 193 -14.70 -7.41 17.65
C SER A 193 -14.71 -6.12 16.84
N ILE A 194 -14.11 -5.04 17.37
CA ILE A 194 -13.98 -3.76 16.63
C ILE A 194 -13.20 -3.97 15.33
N THR A 195 -12.11 -4.74 15.41
CA THR A 195 -11.27 -5.06 14.24
C THR A 195 -12.05 -5.84 13.19
N ILE A 196 -12.76 -6.90 13.59
CA ILE A 196 -13.57 -7.74 12.68
C ILE A 196 -14.70 -6.93 12.05
N LEU A 197 -15.39 -6.08 12.82
CA LEU A 197 -16.40 -5.16 12.31
C LEU A 197 -15.81 -4.21 11.26
N ALA A 198 -14.67 -3.59 11.54
CA ALA A 198 -13.99 -2.69 10.60
C ALA A 198 -13.43 -3.41 9.37
N SER A 199 -13.14 -4.71 9.49
CA SER A 199 -12.65 -5.56 8.41
C SER A 199 -13.75 -6.33 7.69
N MET A 200 -15.03 -6.19 8.07
CA MET A 200 -16.13 -6.93 7.45
C MET A 200 -16.09 -6.90 5.90
N PRO A 201 -15.81 -5.75 5.25
CA PRO A 201 -15.63 -5.66 3.79
C PRO A 201 -14.60 -6.61 3.15
N ILE A 202 -13.54 -7.04 3.85
CA ILE A 202 -12.50 -7.92 3.23
C ILE A 202 -12.95 -9.38 3.12
N PHE A 203 -13.97 -9.77 3.89
CA PHE A 203 -14.51 -11.15 3.88
C PHE A 203 -15.48 -11.38 2.72
N SER A 204 -15.82 -10.35 1.94
CA SER A 204 -16.45 -10.57 0.65
C SER A 204 -15.49 -11.31 -0.28
N TRP A 205 -16.04 -12.11 -1.20
CA TRP A 205 -15.22 -12.92 -2.09
C TRP A 205 -14.34 -12.06 -3.01
N GLY A 206 -14.84 -10.91 -3.47
CA GLY A 206 -14.09 -9.91 -4.22
C GLY A 206 -13.47 -8.80 -3.35
N HIS A 207 -13.04 -7.73 -4.00
CA HIS A 207 -12.73 -6.44 -3.39
C HIS A 207 -13.17 -5.36 -4.38
N GLY A 208 -13.66 -4.21 -3.91
CA GLY A 208 -13.93 -3.11 -4.84
C GLY A 208 -12.61 -2.66 -5.48
N LEU A 209 -12.59 -2.37 -6.78
CA LEU A 209 -11.38 -1.88 -7.47
C LEU A 209 -10.72 -0.75 -6.68
N GLY A 210 -11.52 0.17 -6.13
CA GLY A 210 -11.02 1.31 -5.39
C GLY A 210 -10.17 2.24 -6.24
N HIS A 211 -9.87 3.44 -5.75
CA HIS A 211 -9.18 4.45 -6.58
C HIS A 211 -7.70 4.14 -6.78
N ASP A 212 -7.01 3.71 -5.71
CA ASP A 212 -5.54 3.55 -5.69
C ASP A 212 -5.13 2.07 -5.53
N LEU A 213 -6.04 1.10 -5.63
CA LEU A 213 -5.71 -0.29 -5.29
C LEU A 213 -4.67 -0.87 -6.23
N GLU A 214 -4.88 -0.80 -7.53
CA GLU A 214 -3.96 -1.34 -8.55
C GLU A 214 -2.56 -0.78 -8.36
N PHE A 215 -2.46 0.53 -8.10
CA PHE A 215 -1.21 1.20 -7.79
C PHE A 215 -0.49 0.58 -6.58
N HIS A 216 -1.21 0.27 -5.51
CA HIS A 216 -0.63 -0.36 -4.33
C HIS A 216 -0.33 -1.85 -4.51
N LEU A 217 -1.13 -2.58 -5.30
CA LEU A 217 -0.84 -3.97 -5.66
C LEU A 217 0.44 -4.05 -6.50
N MET A 218 0.60 -3.15 -7.48
CA MET A 218 1.82 -2.99 -8.26
C MET A 218 3.04 -2.71 -7.40
N ARG A 219 2.93 -1.81 -6.42
CA ARG A 219 4.03 -1.53 -5.49
C ARG A 219 4.44 -2.76 -4.69
N ILE A 220 3.48 -3.58 -4.24
CA ILE A 220 3.77 -4.81 -3.50
C ILE A 220 4.50 -5.82 -4.39
N GLU A 221 4.05 -5.98 -5.63
CA GLU A 221 4.67 -6.92 -6.58
C GLU A 221 6.06 -6.44 -7.02
N GLY A 222 6.23 -5.15 -7.32
CA GLY A 222 7.54 -4.60 -7.67
C GLY A 222 8.54 -4.66 -6.50
N ILE A 223 8.11 -4.43 -5.24
CA ILE A 223 8.99 -4.67 -4.08
C ILE A 223 9.37 -6.16 -3.99
N LYS A 224 8.43 -7.08 -4.27
CA LYS A 224 8.71 -8.53 -4.28
C LYS A 224 9.80 -8.87 -5.30
N GLU A 225 9.68 -8.39 -6.54
CA GLU A 225 10.65 -8.65 -7.60
C GLU A 225 12.04 -8.11 -7.27
N GLU A 226 12.14 -6.87 -6.80
CA GLU A 226 13.44 -6.27 -6.44
C GLU A 226 14.10 -6.94 -5.23
N LEU A 227 13.31 -7.38 -4.24
CA LEU A 227 13.82 -8.17 -3.12
C LEU A 227 14.37 -9.52 -3.57
N LEU A 228 13.70 -10.19 -4.53
CA LEU A 228 14.18 -11.45 -5.12
C LEU A 228 15.42 -11.25 -6.00
N ALA A 229 15.55 -10.07 -6.63
CA ALA A 229 16.74 -9.66 -7.35
C ALA A 229 17.96 -9.42 -6.41
N GLY A 230 17.71 -9.17 -5.12
CA GLY A 230 18.75 -8.88 -4.12
C GLY A 230 18.88 -7.40 -3.79
N HIS A 231 17.96 -6.56 -4.27
CA HIS A 231 17.96 -5.13 -4.04
C HIS A 231 17.25 -4.80 -2.71
N PHE A 232 18.04 -4.35 -1.74
CA PHE A 232 17.53 -3.87 -0.45
C PHE A 232 18.34 -2.68 0.08
N PRO A 233 17.69 -1.58 0.50
CA PRO A 233 16.26 -1.28 0.33
C PRO A 233 15.88 -1.14 -1.15
N VAL A 234 14.63 -1.44 -1.51
CA VAL A 234 14.11 -1.22 -2.86
C VAL A 234 13.99 0.28 -3.13
N ARG A 235 14.52 0.74 -4.27
CA ARG A 235 14.55 2.17 -4.67
C ARG A 235 13.89 2.41 -6.02
N MET A 236 14.21 1.55 -6.98
CA MET A 236 13.64 1.53 -8.31
C MET A 236 12.90 0.19 -8.46
N GLN A 237 11.74 0.18 -9.12
CA GLN A 237 10.98 -1.04 -9.39
C GLN A 237 10.94 -1.27 -10.89
N SER A 238 11.50 -2.38 -11.38
CA SER A 238 11.60 -2.69 -12.81
C SER A 238 10.27 -3.06 -13.46
N LEU A 239 9.36 -3.68 -12.71
CA LEU A 239 8.06 -4.17 -13.21
C LEU A 239 7.17 -3.07 -13.82
N TRP A 240 7.40 -1.82 -13.44
CA TRP A 240 6.56 -0.71 -13.88
C TRP A 240 6.82 -0.33 -15.33
N ASN A 241 5.79 0.21 -15.98
CA ASN A 241 5.86 0.77 -17.33
C ASN A 241 6.41 -0.22 -18.35
N SER A 242 5.93 -1.47 -18.30
CA SER A 242 6.38 -2.54 -19.22
C SER A 242 7.90 -2.77 -19.16
N GLY A 243 8.51 -2.73 -17.98
CA GLY A 243 9.95 -3.01 -17.80
C GLY A 243 10.87 -1.78 -17.79
N TYR A 244 10.37 -0.59 -18.12
CA TYR A 244 11.17 0.65 -18.20
C TYR A 244 11.71 1.14 -16.85
N GLY A 245 11.16 0.61 -15.75
CA GLY A 245 11.49 1.01 -14.40
C GLY A 245 10.76 2.26 -13.93
N TYR A 246 10.51 2.35 -12.62
CA TYR A 246 9.82 3.48 -12.01
C TYR A 246 10.29 3.76 -10.57
N PRO A 247 10.62 5.03 -10.22
CA PRO A 247 11.24 5.38 -8.94
C PRO A 247 10.21 5.53 -7.80
N VAL A 248 9.13 4.75 -7.82
CA VAL A 248 8.04 4.88 -6.84
C VAL A 248 8.52 4.64 -5.40
N SER A 249 9.49 3.74 -5.19
CA SER A 249 10.08 3.44 -3.88
C SER A 249 11.02 4.53 -3.34
N ILE A 250 11.42 5.48 -4.18
CA ILE A 250 12.13 6.69 -3.74
C ILE A 250 11.14 7.79 -3.35
N TYR A 251 10.06 7.96 -4.11
CA TYR A 251 9.07 9.01 -3.87
C TYR A 251 8.03 8.65 -2.79
N TYR A 252 7.75 7.37 -2.58
CA TYR A 252 6.82 6.88 -1.56
C TYR A 252 7.49 6.09 -0.45
N GLY A 253 6.94 6.24 0.75
CA GLY A 253 7.29 5.40 1.89
C GLY A 253 6.75 3.98 1.72
N ASP A 254 7.65 3.00 1.59
CA ASP A 254 7.33 1.58 1.42
C ASP A 254 7.43 0.75 2.69
N PHE A 255 7.78 1.35 3.84
CA PHE A 255 8.10 0.60 5.06
C PHE A 255 7.03 -0.44 5.44
N LEU A 256 5.75 -0.06 5.35
CA LEU A 256 4.63 -0.95 5.64
C LEU A 256 4.30 -1.94 4.52
N LEU A 257 4.83 -1.73 3.30
CA LEU A 257 4.65 -2.60 2.14
C LEU A 257 5.68 -3.73 2.07
N TYR A 258 6.81 -3.63 2.77
CA TYR A 258 7.75 -4.76 2.91
C TYR A 258 7.07 -5.98 3.55
N PHE A 259 6.15 -5.79 4.51
CA PHE A 259 5.43 -6.92 5.11
C PHE A 259 4.57 -7.70 4.10
N PRO A 260 3.63 -7.09 3.34
CA PRO A 260 2.88 -7.82 2.31
C PRO A 260 3.78 -8.33 1.17
N ALA A 261 4.87 -7.65 0.81
CA ALA A 261 5.82 -8.16 -0.19
C ALA A 261 6.54 -9.43 0.28
N LEU A 262 6.93 -9.52 1.56
CA LEU A 262 7.48 -10.75 2.14
C LEU A 262 6.46 -11.89 2.13
N LEU A 263 5.18 -11.60 2.40
CA LEU A 263 4.11 -12.60 2.26
C LEU A 263 3.95 -13.07 0.80
N ARG A 264 4.15 -12.19 -0.19
CA ARG A 264 4.19 -12.60 -1.61
C ARG A 264 5.32 -13.57 -1.89
N ILE A 265 6.53 -13.30 -1.39
CA ILE A 265 7.68 -14.21 -1.51
C ILE A 265 7.37 -15.58 -0.87
N MET A 266 6.61 -15.58 0.24
CA MET A 266 6.14 -16.80 0.91
C MET A 266 5.01 -17.54 0.15
N GLY A 267 4.62 -17.10 -1.06
CA GLY A 267 3.65 -17.80 -1.92
C GLY A 267 2.19 -17.46 -1.65
N PHE A 268 1.89 -16.43 -0.84
CA PHE A 268 0.52 -15.91 -0.70
C PHE A 268 0.11 -15.10 -1.92
N ARG A 269 -1.16 -15.17 -2.34
CA ARG A 269 -1.67 -14.42 -3.49
C ARG A 269 -1.72 -12.91 -3.22
N LEU A 270 -1.63 -12.10 -4.27
CA LEU A 270 -1.55 -10.65 -4.19
C LEU A 270 -2.73 -9.99 -3.47
N LEU A 271 -3.96 -10.32 -3.87
CA LEU A 271 -5.14 -9.81 -3.17
C LEU A 271 -5.22 -10.31 -1.71
N THR A 272 -4.76 -11.54 -1.44
CA THR A 272 -4.74 -12.09 -0.08
C THR A 272 -3.79 -11.33 0.83
N VAL A 273 -2.56 -11.02 0.37
CA VAL A 273 -1.61 -10.24 1.18
C VAL A 273 -2.12 -8.83 1.43
N TYR A 274 -2.79 -8.21 0.45
CA TYR A 274 -3.43 -6.90 0.63
C TYR A 274 -4.54 -6.95 1.69
N LYS A 275 -5.43 -7.95 1.64
CA LYS A 275 -6.49 -8.13 2.65
C LYS A 275 -5.91 -8.38 4.05
N ILE A 276 -4.85 -9.18 4.17
CA ILE A 276 -4.13 -9.39 5.44
C ILE A 276 -3.56 -8.06 5.95
N ASN A 277 -2.93 -7.27 5.07
CA ASN A 277 -2.39 -5.96 5.43
C ASN A 277 -3.49 -5.03 5.97
N VAL A 278 -4.63 -4.91 5.28
CA VAL A 278 -5.79 -4.13 5.73
C VAL A 278 -6.29 -4.58 7.10
N PHE A 279 -6.38 -5.90 7.34
CA PHE A 279 -6.78 -6.44 8.65
C PHE A 279 -5.81 -6.02 9.77
N ILE A 280 -4.49 -6.12 9.54
CA ILE A 280 -3.47 -5.72 10.51
C ILE A 280 -3.54 -4.22 10.78
N MET A 281 -3.77 -3.39 9.76
CA MET A 281 -3.92 -1.94 9.92
C MET A 281 -5.17 -1.57 10.74
N ASN A 282 -6.28 -2.27 10.53
CA ASN A 282 -7.50 -2.12 11.35
C ASN A 282 -7.25 -2.54 12.81
N LEU A 283 -6.54 -3.66 13.03
CA LEU A 283 -6.17 -4.12 14.37
C LEU A 283 -5.31 -3.10 15.09
N CYS A 284 -4.25 -2.63 14.43
CA CYS A 284 -3.34 -1.62 14.98
C CYS A 284 -4.06 -0.30 15.26
N THR A 285 -4.96 0.15 14.37
CA THR A 285 -5.77 1.34 14.61
C THR A 285 -6.63 1.19 15.87
N SER A 286 -7.30 0.04 16.03
CA SER A 286 -8.13 -0.24 17.20
C SER A 286 -7.30 -0.24 18.48
N ILE A 287 -6.12 -0.88 18.46
CA ILE A 287 -5.19 -0.92 19.61
C ILE A 287 -4.69 0.49 19.94
N PHE A 288 -4.15 1.23 18.98
CA PHE A 288 -3.56 2.56 19.21
C PHE A 288 -4.59 3.56 19.72
N SER A 289 -5.81 3.52 19.18
CA SER A 289 -6.92 4.34 19.66
C SER A 289 -7.36 3.94 21.06
N TYR A 290 -7.41 2.65 21.37
CA TYR A 290 -7.68 2.16 22.72
C TYR A 290 -6.60 2.61 23.71
N LEU A 291 -5.31 2.55 23.34
CA LEU A 291 -4.20 3.00 24.19
C LEU A 291 -4.31 4.49 24.51
N LEU A 292 -4.60 5.32 23.51
CA LEU A 292 -4.87 6.74 23.73
C LEU A 292 -6.06 6.93 24.68
N GLY A 293 -7.20 6.30 24.41
CA GLY A 293 -8.38 6.43 25.27
C GLY A 293 -8.15 5.93 26.70
N LYS A 294 -7.42 4.83 26.86
CA LYS A 294 -7.07 4.26 28.16
C LYS A 294 -6.21 5.23 28.95
N ARG A 295 -5.30 5.94 28.27
CA ARG A 295 -4.48 6.98 28.92
C ARG A 295 -5.31 8.19 29.33
N LEU A 296 -6.25 8.63 28.50
CA LEU A 296 -7.10 9.81 28.77
C LEU A 296 -8.11 9.58 29.91
N TRP A 297 -8.84 8.46 29.88
CA TRP A 297 -10.00 8.26 30.77
C TRP A 297 -9.78 7.20 31.86
N LYS A 298 -8.73 6.38 31.76
CA LYS A 298 -8.42 5.27 32.69
C LYS A 298 -9.53 4.20 32.81
N LYS A 299 -10.62 4.30 32.03
CA LYS A 299 -11.79 3.41 32.02
C LYS A 299 -11.89 2.63 30.72
N ASP A 300 -11.96 1.29 30.79
CA ASP A 300 -11.87 0.43 29.61
C ASP A 300 -13.04 0.59 28.64
N TYR A 301 -14.28 0.66 29.12
CA TYR A 301 -15.45 0.78 28.24
C TYR A 301 -15.49 2.11 27.48
N ILE A 302 -15.09 3.23 28.11
CA ILE A 302 -14.98 4.54 27.42
C ILE A 302 -13.88 4.46 26.36
N SER A 303 -12.76 3.82 26.68
CA SER A 303 -11.62 3.66 25.78
C SER A 303 -11.94 2.75 24.58
N LEU A 304 -12.73 1.70 24.81
CA LEU A 304 -13.24 0.80 23.78
C LEU A 304 -14.26 1.51 22.88
N ALA A 305 -15.18 2.29 23.46
CA ALA A 305 -16.13 3.09 22.68
C ALA A 305 -15.40 4.12 21.81
N PHE A 306 -14.40 4.81 22.37
CA PHE A 306 -13.54 5.73 21.64
C PHE A 306 -12.80 5.03 20.49
N SER A 307 -12.20 3.86 20.75
CA SER A 307 -11.53 3.06 19.74
C SER A 307 -12.48 2.63 18.60
N ALA A 308 -13.70 2.19 18.95
CA ALA A 308 -14.72 1.84 17.97
C ALA A 308 -15.11 3.04 17.09
N ALA A 309 -15.38 4.20 17.72
CA ALA A 309 -15.76 5.43 17.02
C ALA A 309 -14.69 5.90 16.03
N TYR A 310 -13.41 5.79 16.39
CA TYR A 310 -12.30 6.19 15.51
C TYR A 310 -12.06 5.18 14.38
N THR A 311 -12.01 3.89 14.73
CA THR A 311 -11.71 2.81 13.77
C THR A 311 -12.79 2.68 12.70
N LEU A 312 -14.05 2.91 13.07
CA LEU A 312 -15.23 2.82 12.19
C LEU A 312 -15.74 4.19 11.72
N ALA A 313 -14.96 5.26 11.86
CA ALA A 313 -15.31 6.56 11.30
C ALA A 313 -15.48 6.44 9.77
N THR A 314 -16.59 6.91 9.21
CA THR A 314 -16.93 6.68 7.78
C THR A 314 -15.84 7.18 6.85
N TYR A 315 -15.25 8.35 7.09
CA TYR A 315 -14.14 8.85 6.29
C TYR A 315 -12.94 7.90 6.25
N ARG A 316 -12.62 7.25 7.39
CA ARG A 316 -11.56 6.25 7.45
C ARG A 316 -11.94 5.00 6.66
N ILE A 317 -13.18 4.51 6.80
CA ILE A 317 -13.69 3.37 6.03
C ILE A 317 -13.62 3.64 4.52
N VAL A 318 -13.97 4.85 4.08
CA VAL A 318 -13.79 5.31 2.70
C VAL A 318 -12.32 5.27 2.27
N CYS A 319 -11.40 5.76 3.10
CA CYS A 319 -9.97 5.71 2.78
C CYS A 319 -9.45 4.28 2.62
N VAL A 320 -9.92 3.34 3.45
CA VAL A 320 -9.48 1.94 3.43
C VAL A 320 -10.08 1.15 2.26
N PHE A 321 -11.39 1.30 2.00
CA PHE A 321 -12.13 0.37 1.14
C PHE A 321 -12.62 0.96 -0.17
N VAL A 322 -12.81 2.28 -0.25
CA VAL A 322 -13.28 2.94 -1.48
C VAL A 322 -12.11 3.55 -2.22
N ARG A 323 -11.26 4.29 -1.51
CA ARG A 323 -10.08 4.90 -2.12
C ARG A 323 -8.92 3.92 -2.18
N SER A 324 -8.85 2.96 -1.27
CA SER A 324 -7.68 2.09 -1.08
C SER A 324 -6.38 2.88 -0.88
N ALA A 325 -6.47 4.08 -0.29
CA ALA A 325 -5.38 5.05 -0.17
C ALA A 325 -4.41 4.63 0.96
N LEU A 326 -3.54 3.65 0.67
CA LEU A 326 -2.74 2.94 1.67
C LEU A 326 -1.84 3.83 2.50
N GLY A 327 -1.16 4.78 1.87
CA GLY A 327 -0.34 5.75 2.58
C GLY A 327 -1.18 6.58 3.57
N GLU A 328 -2.31 7.10 3.11
CA GLU A 328 -3.17 7.98 3.90
C GLU A 328 -3.79 7.24 5.10
N TYR A 329 -4.40 6.06 4.89
CA TYR A 329 -4.99 5.33 6.01
C TYR A 329 -3.94 4.76 6.98
N SER A 330 -2.71 4.52 6.52
CA SER A 330 -1.58 4.18 7.40
C SER A 330 -1.20 5.36 8.30
N ALA A 331 -1.21 6.59 7.76
CA ALA A 331 -1.00 7.78 8.59
C ALA A 331 -2.14 7.99 9.60
N ILE A 332 -3.39 7.76 9.19
CA ILE A 332 -4.57 7.77 10.10
C ILE A 332 -4.38 6.75 11.24
N MET A 333 -3.90 5.54 10.94
CA MET A 333 -3.64 4.52 11.95
C MET A 333 -2.67 5.01 13.05
N PHE A 334 -1.59 5.71 12.70
CA PHE A 334 -0.58 6.19 13.66
C PHE A 334 -0.94 7.51 14.36
N LEU A 335 -1.95 8.25 13.86
CA LEU A 335 -2.35 9.52 14.44
C LEU A 335 -2.72 9.44 15.94
N PRO A 336 -3.41 8.41 16.44
CA PRO A 336 -3.63 8.23 17.89
C PRO A 336 -2.34 8.14 18.71
N ILE A 337 -1.28 7.51 18.19
CA ILE A 337 0.03 7.45 18.88
C ILE A 337 0.69 8.82 18.93
N LEU A 338 0.62 9.58 17.83
CA LEU A 338 1.12 10.95 17.82
C LEU A 338 0.36 11.83 18.84
N VAL A 339 -0.98 11.75 18.86
CA VAL A 339 -1.81 12.48 19.82
C VAL A 339 -1.53 12.04 21.27
N LEU A 340 -1.25 10.75 21.50
CA LEU A 340 -0.80 10.26 22.79
C LEU A 340 0.51 10.91 23.22
N GLY A 341 1.48 11.03 22.31
CA GLY A 341 2.75 11.72 22.59
C GLY A 341 2.59 13.21 22.89
N ILE A 342 1.70 13.90 22.18
CA ILE A 342 1.32 15.29 22.47
C ILE A 342 0.67 15.38 23.86
N TYR A 343 -0.24 14.46 24.17
CA TYR A 343 -0.92 14.43 25.47
C TYR A 343 0.06 14.24 26.64
N GLU A 344 0.97 13.26 26.54
CA GLU A 344 2.01 13.05 27.54
C GLU A 344 2.87 14.31 27.73
N THR A 345 3.18 15.02 26.66
CA THR A 345 4.07 16.18 26.69
C THR A 345 3.41 17.43 27.27
N TYR A 346 2.14 17.69 26.95
CA TYR A 346 1.47 18.97 27.26
C TYR A 346 0.45 18.92 28.39
N PHE A 347 -0.11 17.74 28.69
CA PHE A 347 -1.30 17.61 29.53
C PHE A 347 -1.21 16.54 30.62
N ALA A 348 -0.23 15.62 30.57
CA ALA A 348 -0.11 14.59 31.60
C ALA A 348 0.42 15.15 32.94
N GLU A 349 -0.42 15.10 33.97
CA GLU A 349 -0.11 15.63 35.32
C GLU A 349 0.86 14.74 36.11
N ASP A 350 0.89 13.43 35.82
CA ASP A 350 1.75 12.46 36.52
C ASP A 350 3.24 12.78 36.34
N TYR A 351 3.59 13.54 35.29
CA TYR A 351 4.96 13.93 34.98
C TYR A 351 5.43 15.17 35.75
N GLU A 352 4.54 16.14 36.03
CA GLU A 352 4.86 17.34 36.81
C GLU A 352 5.25 16.99 38.27
N LYS A 353 4.83 15.82 38.79
CA LYS A 353 5.15 15.37 40.15
C LYS A 353 6.57 14.83 40.32
N ASP A 354 7.23 14.43 39.23
CA ASP A 354 8.51 13.69 39.30
C ASP A 354 9.76 14.57 39.19
N ASN A 355 9.63 15.92 39.09
CA ASN A 355 10.76 16.87 38.92
C ASN A 355 11.74 16.44 37.79
N LYS A 356 11.24 15.72 36.78
CA LYS A 356 12.07 15.19 35.70
C LYS A 356 12.36 16.30 34.69
N LYS A 357 13.63 16.41 34.31
CA LYS A 357 14.09 17.38 33.30
C LYS A 357 13.63 17.06 31.86
N PHE A 358 13.12 15.85 31.60
CA PHE A 358 12.82 15.34 30.26
C PHE A 358 11.72 14.23 30.22
N ASN A 359 10.71 14.41 29.35
CA ASN A 359 9.60 13.46 29.23
C ASN A 359 9.88 12.39 28.17
N HIS A 360 10.48 11.28 28.60
CA HIS A 360 10.80 10.16 27.72
C HIS A 360 9.56 9.57 27.03
N ARG A 361 8.40 9.49 27.70
CA ARG A 361 7.18 8.90 27.11
C ARG A 361 6.67 9.75 25.95
N GLY A 362 6.55 11.05 26.17
CA GLY A 362 6.17 12.02 25.13
C GLY A 362 7.10 11.93 23.93
N ALA A 363 8.41 11.91 24.19
CA ALA A 363 9.41 11.82 23.12
C ALA A 363 9.30 10.52 22.30
N ILE A 364 9.13 9.38 22.97
CA ILE A 364 8.99 8.07 22.31
C ILE A 364 7.74 8.04 21.42
N TYR A 365 6.58 8.44 21.93
CA TYR A 365 5.34 8.38 21.16
C TYR A 365 5.33 9.37 19.99
N ILE A 366 5.85 10.60 20.17
CA ILE A 366 5.99 11.55 19.05
C ILE A 366 6.95 10.98 17.99
N THR A 367 8.09 10.42 18.42
CA THR A 367 9.06 9.81 17.50
C THR A 367 8.45 8.66 16.71
N ILE A 368 7.76 7.72 17.37
CA ILE A 368 7.10 6.58 16.72
C ILE A 368 6.02 7.09 15.75
N GLY A 369 5.17 8.02 16.19
CA GLY A 369 4.10 8.58 15.37
C GLY A 369 4.65 9.26 14.11
N MET A 370 5.59 10.20 14.27
CA MET A 370 6.15 10.96 13.13
C MET A 370 7.00 10.10 12.20
N THR A 371 7.86 9.23 12.74
CA THR A 371 8.69 8.32 11.93
C THR A 371 7.80 7.46 11.04
N SER A 372 6.76 6.84 11.62
CA SER A 372 5.88 5.94 10.89
C SER A 372 5.04 6.66 9.83
N ILE A 373 4.62 7.89 10.12
CA ILE A 373 3.85 8.72 9.17
C ILE A 373 4.74 9.16 8.00
N ILE A 374 5.97 9.61 8.26
CA ILE A 374 6.96 9.99 7.23
C ILE A 374 7.24 8.82 6.30
N THR A 375 7.48 7.64 6.84
CA THR A 375 7.80 6.44 6.05
C THR A 375 6.57 5.76 5.44
N SER A 376 5.38 6.37 5.54
CA SER A 376 4.14 5.85 4.94
C SER A 376 3.53 6.81 3.92
N HIS A 377 3.49 8.11 4.23
CA HIS A 377 2.80 9.09 3.40
C HIS A 377 3.31 10.53 3.62
N ILE A 378 4.02 11.05 2.62
CA ILE A 378 4.65 12.37 2.69
C ILE A 378 3.63 13.51 2.77
N LEU A 379 2.49 13.41 2.07
CA LEU A 379 1.45 14.44 2.10
C LEU A 379 0.78 14.54 3.49
N SER A 380 0.53 13.41 4.15
CA SER A 380 0.02 13.41 5.53
C SER A 380 1.05 13.99 6.50
N THR A 381 2.34 13.76 6.25
CA THR A 381 3.43 14.35 7.03
C THR A 381 3.39 15.87 6.97
N GLU A 382 3.28 16.45 5.78
CA GLU A 382 3.19 17.90 5.59
C GLU A 382 2.01 18.49 6.38
N MET A 383 0.82 17.91 6.20
CA MET A 383 -0.39 18.34 6.90
C MET A 383 -0.23 18.27 8.43
N ILE A 384 0.34 17.18 8.95
CA ILE A 384 0.60 17.02 10.39
C ILE A 384 1.61 18.04 10.89
N CYS A 385 2.69 18.31 10.16
CA CYS A 385 3.67 19.33 10.53
C CYS A 385 3.02 20.72 10.65
N ILE A 386 2.13 21.08 9.73
CA ILE A 386 1.36 22.34 9.79
C ILE A 386 0.45 22.36 11.04
N VAL A 387 -0.29 21.27 11.28
CA VAL A 387 -1.16 21.15 12.47
C VAL A 387 -0.37 21.23 13.77
N LEU A 388 0.79 20.56 13.85
CA LEU A 388 1.69 20.60 15.00
C LEU A 388 2.28 21.99 15.22
N LEU A 389 2.63 22.70 14.15
CA LEU A 389 3.10 24.08 14.24
C LEU A 389 2.01 24.99 14.83
N VAL A 390 0.78 24.92 14.30
CA VAL A 390 -0.36 25.68 14.83
C VAL A 390 -0.62 25.30 16.30
N PHE A 391 -0.57 24.01 16.65
CA PHE A 391 -0.71 23.55 18.03
C PHE A 391 0.36 24.14 18.96
N VAL A 392 1.63 24.11 18.54
CA VAL A 392 2.76 24.68 19.26
C VAL A 392 2.57 26.19 19.50
N LEU A 393 2.05 26.92 18.51
CA LEU A 393 1.76 28.35 18.61
C LEU A 393 0.60 28.64 19.57
N ILE A 394 -0.49 27.86 19.52
CA ILE A 394 -1.61 27.99 20.46
C ILE A 394 -1.16 27.75 21.90
N TYR A 395 -0.29 26.75 22.11
CA TYR A 395 0.23 26.38 23.43
C TYR A 395 1.61 26.97 23.74
N TRP A 396 2.02 28.08 23.11
CA TRP A 396 3.38 28.62 23.19
C TRP A 396 3.91 28.79 24.62
N LYS A 397 3.09 29.26 25.57
CA LYS A 397 3.46 29.43 26.99
C LYS A 397 3.88 28.10 27.64
N LYS A 398 3.24 27.00 27.26
CA LYS A 398 3.64 25.65 27.71
C LYS A 398 4.83 25.15 26.90
N THR A 399 4.85 25.41 25.59
CA THR A 399 5.94 24.97 24.70
C THR A 399 7.29 25.50 25.16
N ILE A 400 7.39 26.75 25.59
CA ILE A 400 8.66 27.36 26.00
C ILE A 400 9.24 26.82 27.32
N LYS A 401 8.49 25.97 28.05
CA LYS A 401 9.04 25.28 29.23
C LYS A 401 10.18 24.36 28.79
N LYS A 402 11.31 24.41 29.51
CA LYS A 402 12.54 23.67 29.19
C LYS A 402 12.29 22.18 28.92
N GLU A 403 11.47 21.53 29.74
CA GLU A 403 11.13 20.11 29.63
C GLU A 403 10.41 19.77 28.33
N VAL A 404 9.48 20.65 27.90
CA VAL A 404 8.71 20.49 26.66
C VAL A 404 9.61 20.71 25.45
N ILE A 405 10.44 21.77 25.45
CA ILE A 405 11.44 22.01 24.40
C ILE A 405 12.37 20.80 24.26
N CYS A 406 12.91 20.27 25.37
CA CYS A 406 13.81 19.12 25.31
C CYS A 406 13.10 17.90 24.73
N THR A 407 11.86 17.64 25.15
CA THR A 407 11.03 16.53 24.65
C THR A 407 10.81 16.65 23.14
N ILE A 408 10.42 17.82 22.66
CA ILE A 408 10.22 18.10 21.22
C ILE A 408 11.54 17.97 20.46
N ALA A 409 12.63 18.56 20.95
CA ALA A 409 13.94 18.52 20.29
C ALA A 409 14.44 17.08 20.14
N VAL A 410 14.37 16.27 21.20
CA VAL A 410 14.75 14.85 21.11
C VAL A 410 13.83 14.09 20.15
N SER A 411 12.53 14.41 20.13
CA SER A 411 11.60 13.79 19.18
C SER A 411 11.96 14.11 17.73
N ILE A 412 12.27 15.37 17.43
CA ILE A 412 12.65 15.83 16.10
C ILE A 412 13.95 15.15 15.67
N VAL A 413 15.00 15.21 16.50
CA VAL A 413 16.30 14.59 16.20
C VAL A 413 16.14 13.09 16.00
N SER A 414 15.38 12.42 16.87
CA SER A 414 15.15 10.97 16.76
C SER A 414 14.39 10.62 15.49
N THR A 415 13.36 11.39 15.15
CA THR A 415 12.58 11.19 13.93
C THR A 415 13.46 11.38 12.69
N ILE A 416 14.28 12.43 12.64
CA ILE A 416 15.21 12.65 11.52
C ILE A 416 16.15 11.45 11.40
N LEU A 417 16.85 11.07 12.47
CA LEU A 417 17.82 9.96 12.44
C LEU A 417 17.17 8.62 12.03
N LEU A 418 15.92 8.37 12.39
CA LEU A 418 15.19 7.17 11.98
C LEU A 418 14.64 7.23 10.54
N THR A 419 14.55 8.41 9.93
CA THR A 419 13.92 8.60 8.60
C THR A 419 14.90 9.04 7.52
N ILE A 420 16.16 9.36 7.83
CA ILE A 420 17.17 9.74 6.83
C ILE A 420 17.41 8.67 5.76
N TRP A 421 17.27 7.37 6.08
CA TRP A 421 17.34 6.30 5.07
C TRP A 421 16.31 6.47 3.94
N PHE A 422 15.16 7.10 4.21
CA PHE A 422 14.11 7.37 3.23
C PHE A 422 14.18 8.82 2.71
N THR A 423 14.32 9.78 3.62
CA THR A 423 14.25 11.22 3.27
C THR A 423 15.46 11.70 2.47
N VAL A 424 16.65 11.11 2.62
CA VAL A 424 17.82 11.48 1.81
C VAL A 424 17.62 11.12 0.33
N PRO A 425 17.28 9.86 -0.04
CA PRO A 425 16.91 9.52 -1.41
C PRO A 425 15.76 10.36 -1.97
N PHE A 426 14.70 10.56 -1.19
CA PHE A 426 13.55 11.37 -1.59
C PHE A 426 13.96 12.81 -1.94
N ILE A 427 14.70 13.49 -1.07
CA ILE A 427 15.14 14.88 -1.30
C ILE A 427 16.09 14.97 -2.49
N ASP A 428 16.97 13.98 -2.64
CA ASP A 428 17.92 13.92 -3.75
C ASP A 428 17.19 13.82 -5.10
N TYR A 429 16.25 12.89 -5.23
CA TYR A 429 15.44 12.76 -6.46
C TYR A 429 14.55 13.97 -6.68
N TYR A 430 13.85 14.44 -5.64
CA TYR A 430 12.96 15.60 -5.74
C TYR A 430 13.67 16.85 -6.24
N LYS A 431 14.96 17.03 -5.91
CA LYS A 431 15.75 18.19 -6.36
C LYS A 431 16.45 17.98 -7.70
N ASN A 432 16.92 16.76 -7.98
CA ASN A 432 17.88 16.51 -9.05
C ASN A 432 17.31 15.72 -10.24
N VAL A 433 16.09 15.19 -10.13
CA VAL A 433 15.43 14.43 -11.19
C VAL A 433 14.16 15.17 -11.61
N SER A 434 14.13 15.65 -12.84
CA SER A 434 12.95 16.33 -13.39
C SER A 434 11.90 15.31 -13.81
N VAL A 435 10.78 15.28 -13.08
CA VAL A 435 9.63 14.39 -13.33
C VAL A 435 8.34 15.18 -13.53
N ASN A 436 7.30 14.56 -14.08
CA ASN A 436 6.03 15.23 -14.39
C ASN A 436 5.36 15.89 -13.18
N ILE A 437 5.43 15.28 -11.99
CA ILE A 437 4.86 15.88 -10.76
C ILE A 437 5.58 17.17 -10.34
N ASN A 438 6.83 17.38 -10.79
CA ASN A 438 7.59 18.59 -10.52
C ASN A 438 7.29 19.72 -11.51
N LYS A 439 6.55 19.45 -12.60
CA LYS A 439 6.13 20.51 -13.53
C LYS A 439 5.18 21.44 -12.79
N THR A 440 5.66 22.64 -12.49
CA THR A 440 4.83 23.75 -12.03
C THR A 440 3.70 23.96 -13.03
N VAL A 441 2.46 23.82 -12.58
CA VAL A 441 1.29 24.22 -13.37
C VAL A 441 1.35 25.75 -13.48
N ASP A 442 1.67 26.24 -14.68
CA ASP A 442 1.51 27.67 -14.99
C ASP A 442 0.06 28.07 -14.71
N GLY A 443 -0.14 28.92 -13.70
CA GLY A 443 -1.46 29.36 -13.24
C GLY A 443 -1.86 28.97 -11.82
N GLY A 444 -1.08 28.14 -11.10
CA GLY A 444 -1.37 27.74 -9.72
C GLY A 444 -2.29 26.51 -9.60
N LEU A 445 -2.22 25.81 -8.46
CA LEU A 445 -3.06 24.63 -8.18
C LEU A 445 -4.39 25.06 -7.53
N TYR A 446 -5.47 25.05 -8.31
CA TYR A 446 -6.82 25.36 -7.84
C TYR A 446 -7.53 24.11 -7.28
N ILE A 447 -7.49 23.96 -5.96
CA ILE A 447 -7.98 22.76 -5.27
C ILE A 447 -9.33 22.94 -4.58
N GLN A 448 -9.93 24.15 -4.61
CA GLN A 448 -11.19 24.47 -3.92
C GLN A 448 -12.32 23.49 -4.23
N LYS A 449 -12.46 23.12 -5.52
CA LYS A 449 -13.51 22.21 -6.03
C LYS A 449 -13.44 20.81 -5.41
N TYR A 450 -12.27 20.41 -4.89
CA TYR A 450 -12.10 19.14 -4.21
C TYR A 450 -12.45 19.20 -2.73
N GLY A 451 -12.71 20.37 -2.16
CA GLY A 451 -13.22 20.50 -0.78
C GLY A 451 -14.59 19.87 -0.59
N ALA A 452 -14.91 19.47 0.64
CA ALA A 452 -16.20 18.90 0.97
C ALA A 452 -17.29 19.99 1.06
N PHE A 453 -18.47 19.73 0.51
CA PHE A 453 -19.62 20.60 0.73
C PHE A 453 -20.21 20.34 2.11
N ILE A 454 -20.77 21.37 2.76
CA ILE A 454 -21.42 21.20 4.07
C ILE A 454 -22.47 20.09 4.05
N THR A 455 -23.26 20.00 2.98
CA THR A 455 -24.29 18.96 2.81
C THR A 455 -23.71 17.55 2.84
N GLN A 456 -22.48 17.36 2.36
CA GLN A 456 -21.84 16.05 2.36
C GLN A 456 -21.42 15.58 3.74
N TYR A 457 -21.11 16.49 4.67
CA TYR A 457 -20.87 16.10 6.06
C TYR A 457 -22.08 15.39 6.67
N PHE A 458 -23.30 15.70 6.20
CA PHE A 458 -24.54 15.08 6.66
C PHE A 458 -25.12 14.05 5.67
N ALA A 459 -24.42 13.73 4.58
CA ALA A 459 -24.88 12.80 3.55
C ALA A 459 -24.69 11.33 3.97
N VAL A 460 -25.30 10.95 5.09
CA VAL A 460 -25.14 9.64 5.74
C VAL A 460 -25.57 8.48 4.85
N PHE A 461 -26.61 8.68 4.02
CA PHE A 461 -27.16 7.63 3.16
C PHE A 461 -26.66 7.72 1.70
N LYS A 462 -25.61 8.51 1.42
CA LYS A 462 -24.96 8.50 0.11
C LYS A 462 -24.08 7.26 0.00
N THR A 463 -24.10 6.58 -1.15
CA THR A 463 -23.19 5.45 -1.43
C THR A 463 -21.74 5.83 -1.15
N LEU A 464 -20.97 4.89 -0.61
CA LEU A 464 -19.58 5.11 -0.25
C LEU A 464 -18.70 5.42 -1.47
N PHE A 465 -18.98 4.77 -2.61
CA PHE A 465 -18.24 4.92 -3.86
C PHE A 465 -18.63 6.16 -4.69
N GLY A 466 -19.79 6.77 -4.43
CA GLY A 466 -20.43 7.71 -5.37
C GLY A 466 -21.44 7.00 -6.27
N GLY A 467 -22.17 7.73 -7.12
CA GLY A 467 -23.22 7.10 -7.93
C GLY A 467 -24.02 8.00 -8.87
N GLY A 468 -23.61 9.24 -9.12
CA GLY A 468 -24.28 10.09 -10.11
C GLY A 468 -23.64 10.04 -11.49
N THR A 469 -24.43 10.36 -12.51
CA THR A 469 -24.11 10.17 -13.92
C THR A 469 -23.57 11.42 -14.62
N SER A 470 -23.43 12.56 -13.94
CA SER A 470 -23.16 13.83 -14.65
C SER A 470 -22.29 14.89 -13.96
N ASP A 471 -22.04 14.83 -12.63
CA ASP A 471 -21.33 15.92 -11.91
C ASP A 471 -20.25 15.40 -10.95
N ILE A 472 -19.13 16.14 -10.84
CA ILE A 472 -17.96 15.85 -9.95
C ILE A 472 -18.37 15.51 -8.51
N ILE A 473 -19.47 16.09 -8.01
CA ILE A 473 -19.94 15.92 -6.62
C ILE A 473 -20.64 14.58 -6.42
N SER A 474 -21.37 14.10 -7.44
CA SER A 474 -22.15 12.87 -7.39
C SER A 474 -21.31 11.65 -7.74
N MET A 475 -20.23 11.82 -8.51
CA MET A 475 -19.25 10.78 -8.85
C MET A 475 -18.21 10.53 -7.74
N ARG A 476 -17.92 11.51 -6.87
CA ARG A 476 -16.88 11.33 -5.85
C ARG A 476 -17.33 10.45 -4.66
N PRO A 477 -16.39 9.77 -3.97
CA PRO A 477 -16.64 9.02 -2.74
C PRO A 477 -17.33 9.84 -1.65
N SER A 478 -17.86 9.14 -0.64
CA SER A 478 -18.43 9.81 0.53
C SER A 478 -17.37 10.60 1.31
N VAL A 479 -17.67 11.87 1.59
CA VAL A 479 -16.72 12.83 2.19
C VAL A 479 -17.27 13.33 3.52
N THR A 480 -17.48 12.41 4.46
CA THR A 480 -18.12 12.66 5.76
C THR A 480 -17.37 12.01 6.93
N PRO A 481 -17.30 12.67 8.10
CA PRO A 481 -16.89 12.00 9.34
C PRO A 481 -17.77 10.80 9.74
N GLY A 482 -19.01 10.75 9.24
CA GLY A 482 -20.01 9.74 9.59
C GLY A 482 -21.05 10.23 10.60
N LEU A 483 -22.22 9.60 10.60
CA LEU A 483 -23.36 9.95 11.46
C LEU A 483 -22.97 10.02 12.94
N LEU A 484 -22.22 9.05 13.48
CA LEU A 484 -21.83 9.04 14.89
C LEU A 484 -21.07 10.31 15.29
N LEU A 485 -20.05 10.67 14.52
CA LEU A 485 -19.20 11.81 14.84
C LEU A 485 -19.96 13.12 14.62
N MET A 486 -20.77 13.22 13.56
CA MET A 486 -21.61 14.39 13.34
C MET A 486 -22.66 14.58 14.44
N THR A 487 -23.34 13.52 14.88
CA THR A 487 -24.23 13.55 16.04
C THR A 487 -23.49 13.96 17.30
N THR A 488 -22.28 13.44 17.52
CA THR A 488 -21.43 13.85 18.65
C THR A 488 -21.12 15.34 18.64
N LEU A 489 -20.77 15.90 17.48
CA LEU A 489 -20.50 17.33 17.34
C LEU A 489 -21.74 18.17 17.64
N LEU A 490 -22.91 17.79 17.10
CA LEU A 490 -24.17 18.48 17.35
C LEU A 490 -24.57 18.41 18.83
N LEU A 491 -24.38 17.26 19.50
CA LEU A 491 -24.59 17.12 20.94
C LEU A 491 -23.64 18.03 21.72
N GLY A 492 -22.35 18.07 21.37
CA GLY A 492 -21.37 18.96 21.98
C GLY A 492 -21.75 20.43 21.84
N ILE A 493 -22.17 20.86 20.64
CA ILE A 493 -22.68 22.23 20.39
C ILE A 493 -23.92 22.50 21.24
N GLY A 494 -24.87 21.56 21.31
CA GLY A 494 -26.04 21.66 22.17
C GLY A 494 -25.67 21.84 23.64
N LEU A 495 -24.67 21.10 24.15
CA LEU A 495 -24.17 21.27 25.51
C LEU A 495 -23.51 22.63 25.71
N TRP A 496 -22.80 23.16 24.72
CA TRP A 496 -22.22 24.49 24.79
C TRP A 496 -23.31 25.57 24.85
N VAL A 497 -24.26 25.56 23.91
CA VAL A 497 -25.35 26.55 23.85
C VAL A 497 -26.19 26.57 25.14
N ASN A 498 -26.30 25.43 25.82
CA ASN A 498 -26.99 25.31 27.11
C ASN A 498 -26.06 25.53 28.33
N ASP A 499 -24.87 26.10 28.16
CA ASP A 499 -23.87 26.38 29.21
C ASP A 499 -23.43 25.16 30.05
N LYS A 500 -23.54 23.96 29.49
CA LYS A 500 -23.12 22.68 30.10
C LYS A 500 -21.74 22.20 29.66
N ALA A 501 -21.13 22.87 28.68
CA ALA A 501 -19.79 22.53 28.18
C ALA A 501 -18.67 23.25 28.96
N ASP A 502 -17.71 22.49 29.47
CA ASP A 502 -16.48 23.04 30.05
C ASP A 502 -15.47 23.50 28.98
N SER A 503 -14.32 24.02 29.43
CA SER A 503 -13.27 24.55 28.55
C SER A 503 -12.66 23.49 27.62
N ILE A 504 -12.55 22.23 28.07
CA ILE A 504 -11.97 21.16 27.24
C ILE A 504 -12.95 20.81 26.14
N MET A 505 -14.22 20.61 26.47
CA MET A 505 -15.27 20.33 25.51
C MET A 505 -15.37 21.44 24.45
N LYS A 506 -15.36 22.72 24.88
CA LYS A 506 -15.36 23.88 23.96
C LYS A 506 -14.17 23.87 23.00
N LYS A 507 -12.96 23.58 23.48
CA LYS A 507 -11.75 23.48 22.62
C LYS A 507 -11.87 22.36 21.59
N LEU A 508 -12.42 21.20 21.98
CA LEU A 508 -12.63 20.07 21.07
C LEU A 508 -13.70 20.39 20.01
N ILE A 509 -14.77 21.08 20.39
CA ILE A 509 -15.79 21.56 19.45
C ILE A 509 -15.18 22.55 18.45
N ILE A 510 -14.46 23.58 18.94
CA ILE A 510 -13.80 24.59 18.09
C ILE A 510 -12.82 23.92 17.12
N SER A 511 -11.99 22.99 17.61
CA SER A 511 -11.02 22.28 16.77
C SER A 511 -11.71 21.43 15.70
N SER A 512 -12.80 20.75 16.06
CA SER A 512 -13.59 19.94 15.11
C SER A 512 -14.23 20.80 14.02
N VAL A 513 -14.83 21.93 14.40
CA VAL A 513 -15.42 22.88 13.44
C VAL A 513 -14.33 23.51 12.55
N ALA A 514 -13.18 23.84 13.11
CA ALA A 514 -12.06 24.40 12.36
C ALA A 514 -11.54 23.41 11.30
N PHE A 515 -11.36 22.12 11.64
CA PHE A 515 -10.94 21.12 10.66
C PHE A 515 -12.01 20.82 9.62
N LEU A 516 -13.30 20.79 9.99
CA LEU A 516 -14.39 20.71 9.01
C LEU A 516 -14.41 21.94 8.09
N PHE A 517 -14.11 23.12 8.59
CA PHE A 517 -14.00 24.32 7.76
C PHE A 517 -12.83 24.21 6.77
N ILE A 518 -11.63 23.87 7.24
CA ILE A 518 -10.42 23.69 6.40
C ILE A 518 -10.63 22.59 5.34
N ALA A 519 -11.33 21.51 5.70
CA ALA A 519 -11.65 20.41 4.77
C ALA A 519 -12.72 20.77 3.71
N SER A 520 -13.43 21.88 3.90
CA SER A 520 -14.56 22.26 3.06
C SER A 520 -14.14 23.01 1.80
N ASN A 521 -15.07 23.09 0.85
CA ASN A 521 -14.98 23.98 -0.32
C ASN A 521 -15.28 25.45 0.03
N ILE A 522 -15.34 25.83 1.31
CA ILE A 522 -15.57 27.22 1.76
C ILE A 522 -14.26 27.85 2.22
N PHE A 523 -13.33 27.05 2.76
CA PHE A 523 -12.00 27.54 3.10
C PHE A 523 -11.29 27.99 1.81
N PRO A 524 -10.72 29.20 1.74
CA PRO A 524 -10.33 29.83 0.48
C PRO A 524 -8.98 29.32 -0.06
N TRP A 525 -8.91 28.04 -0.42
CA TRP A 525 -7.73 27.37 -0.98
C TRP A 525 -7.21 28.05 -2.25
N ASP A 526 -8.12 28.40 -3.17
CA ASP A 526 -7.74 29.03 -4.44
C ASP A 526 -7.14 30.42 -4.23
N VAL A 527 -7.59 31.17 -3.23
CA VAL A 527 -7.00 32.47 -2.85
C VAL A 527 -5.59 32.29 -2.28
N LEU A 528 -5.37 31.22 -1.50
CA LEU A 528 -4.05 30.93 -0.94
C LEU A 528 -3.05 30.58 -2.04
N SER A 529 -3.47 29.88 -3.10
CA SER A 529 -2.59 29.49 -4.21
C SER A 529 -1.88 30.68 -4.88
N GLY A 530 -2.41 31.90 -4.77
CA GLY A 530 -1.86 33.10 -5.40
C GLY A 530 -0.52 33.60 -4.84
N ASN A 531 0.03 33.00 -3.77
CA ASN A 531 1.33 33.38 -3.22
C ASN A 531 2.23 32.16 -2.91
N ARG A 532 3.53 32.40 -2.70
CA ARG A 532 4.53 31.34 -2.52
C ARG A 532 4.24 30.42 -1.33
N ILE A 533 3.68 30.94 -0.22
CA ILE A 533 3.37 30.13 0.97
C ILE A 533 2.14 29.28 0.72
N GLY A 534 1.08 29.86 0.14
CA GLY A 534 -0.11 29.10 -0.17
C GLY A 534 0.08 28.11 -1.31
N ASN A 535 1.02 28.35 -2.24
CA ASN A 535 1.47 27.34 -3.21
C ASN A 535 2.08 26.09 -2.55
N LEU A 536 2.70 26.21 -1.38
CA LEU A 536 3.09 25.04 -0.58
C LEU A 536 1.84 24.37 0.00
N LEU A 537 0.95 25.14 0.62
CA LEU A 537 -0.24 24.61 1.28
C LEU A 537 -1.22 23.87 0.35
N VAL A 538 -1.25 24.21 -0.95
CA VAL A 538 -2.12 23.55 -1.94
C VAL A 538 -1.53 22.25 -2.51
N GLN A 539 -0.29 21.89 -2.18
CA GLN A 539 0.32 20.59 -2.58
C GLN A 539 -0.42 19.38 -1.99
N ILE A 540 -1.27 19.60 -0.98
CA ILE A 540 -2.17 18.58 -0.42
C ILE A 540 -3.16 17.98 -1.44
N GLN A 541 -3.37 18.62 -2.60
CA GLN A 541 -4.27 18.28 -3.71
C GLN A 541 -5.78 18.20 -3.38
N PHE A 542 -6.14 17.60 -2.25
CA PHE A 542 -7.50 17.30 -1.84
C PHE A 542 -7.77 17.85 -0.44
N PRO A 543 -8.46 19.01 -0.31
CA PRO A 543 -8.77 19.60 0.99
C PRO A 543 -9.51 18.67 1.94
N PHE A 544 -10.35 17.77 1.43
CA PHE A 544 -11.08 16.82 2.26
C PHE A 544 -10.17 15.93 3.11
N ARG A 545 -8.86 15.82 2.81
CA ARG A 545 -7.87 15.10 3.63
C ARG A 545 -7.84 15.59 5.07
N TYR A 546 -8.20 16.86 5.31
CA TYR A 546 -8.32 17.42 6.67
C TYR A 546 -9.46 16.81 7.50
N LEU A 547 -10.37 16.04 6.89
CA LEU A 547 -11.34 15.22 7.61
C LEU A 547 -10.67 14.20 8.53
N THR A 548 -9.44 13.77 8.23
CA THR A 548 -8.63 12.96 9.16
C THR A 548 -8.53 13.59 10.55
N PHE A 549 -8.22 14.89 10.60
CA PHE A 549 -8.08 15.62 11.86
C PHE A 549 -9.44 15.94 12.48
N ALA A 550 -10.45 16.27 11.67
CA ALA A 550 -11.82 16.45 12.14
C ALA A 550 -12.33 15.17 12.84
N CYS A 551 -12.17 14.01 12.20
CA CYS A 551 -12.52 12.71 12.79
C CYS A 551 -11.79 12.48 14.11
N MET A 552 -10.49 12.80 14.20
CA MET A 552 -9.73 12.64 15.44
C MET A 552 -10.25 13.53 16.58
N THR A 553 -10.45 14.83 16.32
CA THR A 553 -10.94 15.77 17.36
C THR A 553 -12.39 15.49 17.74
N MET A 554 -13.23 15.08 16.79
CA MET A 554 -14.62 14.68 17.05
C MET A 554 -14.69 13.36 17.84
N THR A 555 -13.76 12.43 17.61
CA THR A 555 -13.67 11.20 18.41
C THR A 555 -13.19 11.52 19.84
N LEU A 556 -12.26 12.47 20.02
CA LEU A 556 -11.88 12.96 21.34
C LEU A 556 -13.08 13.61 22.05
N LEU A 557 -13.87 14.40 21.33
CA LEU A 557 -15.13 14.97 21.84
C LEU A 557 -16.12 13.86 22.23
N PHE A 558 -16.24 12.82 21.42
CA PHE A 558 -17.09 11.65 21.71
C PHE A 558 -16.70 11.00 23.03
N GLY A 559 -15.42 10.65 23.21
CA GLY A 559 -14.93 10.06 24.46
C GLY A 559 -15.15 10.99 25.66
N TYR A 560 -14.99 12.30 25.47
CA TYR A 560 -15.23 13.32 26.49
C TYR A 560 -16.71 13.40 26.91
N ILE A 561 -17.64 13.39 25.95
CA ILE A 561 -19.09 13.37 26.21
C ILE A 561 -19.49 12.08 26.93
N VAL A 562 -18.98 10.92 26.48
CA VAL A 562 -19.26 9.63 27.14
C VAL A 562 -18.79 9.67 28.61
N ALA A 563 -17.60 10.21 28.86
CA ALA A 563 -17.06 10.38 30.21
C ALA A 563 -17.84 11.38 31.05
N HIS A 564 -18.27 12.51 30.47
CA HIS A 564 -19.07 13.54 31.15
C HIS A 564 -20.38 12.98 31.69
N TYR A 565 -21.05 12.10 30.93
CA TYR A 565 -22.33 11.51 31.30
C TYR A 565 -22.22 10.25 32.17
N ASP A 566 -21.02 9.73 32.41
CA ASP A 566 -20.86 8.48 33.14
C ASP A 566 -21.33 8.57 34.61
N GLY A 567 -21.19 9.74 35.23
CA GLY A 567 -21.63 10.02 36.60
C GLY A 567 -22.95 10.81 36.72
N LYS A 568 -23.70 10.93 35.63
CA LYS A 568 -25.00 11.64 35.60
C LYS A 568 -26.16 10.67 35.88
N GLU A 569 -27.36 11.22 36.05
CA GLU A 569 -28.59 10.45 36.25
C GLU A 569 -28.77 9.36 35.18
N ASP A 570 -29.16 8.16 35.64
CA ASP A 570 -29.24 6.96 34.80
C ASP A 570 -30.10 7.13 33.55
N MET A 571 -31.22 7.85 33.64
CA MET A 571 -32.10 8.05 32.50
C MET A 571 -31.43 8.92 31.42
N ILE A 572 -30.82 10.05 31.80
CA ILE A 572 -30.13 10.95 30.87
C ILE A 572 -28.93 10.23 30.25
N LYS A 573 -28.15 9.52 31.08
CA LYS A 573 -27.03 8.70 30.63
C LYS A 573 -27.45 7.66 29.59
N LYS A 574 -28.52 6.89 29.86
CA LYS A 574 -29.06 5.89 28.94
C LYS A 574 -29.56 6.53 27.64
N SER A 575 -30.22 7.68 27.70
CA SER A 575 -30.69 8.39 26.49
C SER A 575 -29.53 8.85 25.60
N VAL A 576 -28.49 9.46 26.17
CA VAL A 576 -27.31 9.90 25.41
C VAL A 576 -26.58 8.70 24.82
N TYR A 577 -26.35 7.65 25.60
CA TYR A 577 -25.68 6.44 25.11
C TYR A 577 -26.51 5.70 24.07
N GLY A 578 -27.84 5.66 24.24
CA GLY A 578 -28.77 5.09 23.26
C GLY A 578 -28.74 5.85 21.93
N LEU A 579 -28.77 7.19 21.96
CA LEU A 579 -28.65 8.02 20.76
C LEU A 579 -27.33 7.78 20.03
N LEU A 580 -26.21 7.79 20.76
CA LEU A 580 -24.88 7.54 20.18
C LEU A 580 -24.76 6.11 19.63
N PHE A 581 -25.32 5.12 20.33
CA PHE A 581 -25.34 3.73 19.88
C PHE A 581 -26.19 3.54 18.62
N VAL A 582 -27.36 4.17 18.54
CA VAL A 582 -28.21 4.15 17.34
C VAL A 582 -27.50 4.81 16.17
N ALA A 583 -26.88 5.97 16.38
CA ALA A 583 -26.09 6.65 15.35
C ALA A 583 -24.93 5.77 14.84
N PHE A 584 -24.20 5.12 15.75
CA PHE A 584 -23.15 4.16 15.42
C PHE A 584 -23.68 2.96 14.64
N PHE A 585 -24.77 2.35 15.10
CA PHE A 585 -25.34 1.15 14.50
C PHE A 585 -25.87 1.42 13.08
N ILE A 586 -26.58 2.54 12.88
CA ILE A 586 -27.04 2.97 11.56
C ILE A 586 -25.86 3.18 10.63
N GLN A 587 -24.83 3.92 11.07
CA GLN A 587 -23.63 4.18 10.27
C GLN A 587 -22.93 2.88 9.84
N VAL A 588 -22.59 2.02 10.80
CA VAL A 588 -21.82 0.80 10.51
C VAL A 588 -22.62 -0.14 9.59
N THR A 589 -23.92 -0.28 9.83
CA THR A 589 -24.79 -1.11 8.97
C THR A 589 -24.87 -0.53 7.56
N PHE A 590 -25.01 0.78 7.43
CA PHE A 590 -25.08 1.44 6.13
C PHE A 590 -23.75 1.33 5.37
N ASP A 591 -22.62 1.66 6.02
CA ASP A 591 -21.30 1.62 5.40
C ASP A 591 -20.97 0.21 4.88
N ILE A 592 -21.25 -0.83 5.68
CA ILE A 592 -21.08 -2.24 5.27
C ILE A 592 -22.02 -2.60 4.12
N SER A 593 -23.30 -2.21 4.19
CA SER A 593 -24.30 -2.54 3.17
C SER A 593 -23.99 -1.84 1.84
N SER A 594 -23.58 -0.57 1.88
CA SER A 594 -23.16 0.18 0.69
C SER A 594 -21.97 -0.49 0.04
N TYR A 595 -20.94 -0.86 0.82
CA TYR A 595 -19.78 -1.55 0.26
C TYR A 595 -20.16 -2.90 -0.36
N ALA A 596 -20.98 -3.69 0.33
CA ALA A 596 -21.41 -5.00 -0.18
C ALA A 596 -22.17 -4.88 -1.51
N ASN A 597 -23.05 -3.90 -1.65
CA ASN A 597 -23.82 -3.68 -2.89
C ASN A 597 -22.91 -3.27 -4.07
N ASP A 598 -21.93 -2.40 -3.83
CA ASP A 598 -21.03 -1.91 -4.89
C ASP A 598 -19.95 -2.94 -5.29
N VAL A 599 -19.54 -3.86 -4.39
CA VAL A 599 -18.61 -4.94 -4.75
C VAL A 599 -19.28 -6.02 -5.59
N VAL A 600 -20.57 -6.29 -5.37
CA VAL A 600 -21.32 -7.29 -6.14
C VAL A 600 -21.47 -6.86 -7.60
N SER A 601 -21.54 -5.56 -7.89
CA SER A 601 -21.57 -5.04 -9.27
C SER A 601 -20.21 -5.02 -9.98
N ILE A 602 -19.09 -5.13 -9.24
CA ILE A 602 -17.70 -5.06 -9.74
C ILE A 602 -17.02 -6.45 -9.72
N TYR A 603 -17.79 -7.53 -9.53
CA TYR A 603 -17.23 -8.86 -9.30
C TYR A 603 -16.52 -9.46 -10.53
N ASN A 604 -15.19 -9.29 -10.58
CA ASN A 604 -14.30 -10.35 -11.02
C ASN A 604 -13.01 -10.30 -10.18
N PRO A 605 -12.74 -11.28 -9.31
CA PRO A 605 -11.51 -11.34 -8.51
C PRO A 605 -10.21 -11.38 -9.35
N MET A 606 -10.30 -11.52 -10.68
CA MET A 606 -9.17 -11.56 -11.62
C MET A 606 -8.92 -10.26 -12.41
N TYR A 607 -9.91 -9.36 -12.57
CA TYR A 607 -9.71 -8.11 -13.33
C TYR A 607 -8.82 -7.09 -12.60
N ILE A 608 -8.62 -7.22 -11.28
CA ILE A 608 -7.89 -6.22 -10.46
C ILE A 608 -6.37 -6.46 -10.42
N THR A 609 -5.82 -7.17 -11.39
CA THR A 609 -4.38 -7.43 -11.45
C THR A 609 -3.84 -7.26 -12.85
N ASP A 610 -4.39 -6.32 -13.62
CA ASP A 610 -3.62 -5.76 -14.72
C ASP A 610 -2.43 -5.00 -14.12
N LEU A 611 -1.33 -5.72 -13.93
CA LEU A 611 -0.08 -5.25 -13.34
C LEU A 611 0.77 -4.52 -14.41
N SER A 612 0.15 -4.13 -15.53
CA SER A 612 0.74 -3.21 -16.49
C SER A 612 0.09 -1.83 -16.33
N MET A 613 0.26 -1.21 -15.16
CA MET A 613 -0.19 0.19 -14.96
C MET A 613 0.65 1.14 -15.84
N GLN A 614 0.23 1.32 -17.10
CA GLN A 614 0.85 2.24 -18.05
C GLN A 614 0.39 3.69 -17.83
N ASN A 615 -0.68 3.91 -17.06
CA ASN A 615 -1.31 5.22 -16.90
C ASN A 615 -0.83 6.03 -15.68
N VAL A 616 0.14 5.55 -14.90
CA VAL A 616 0.69 6.30 -13.75
C VAL A 616 1.92 7.07 -14.20
N THR A 617 1.71 8.31 -14.67
CA THR A 617 2.76 9.12 -15.28
C THR A 617 3.41 10.15 -14.36
N GLU A 618 3.04 10.17 -13.07
CA GLU A 618 3.46 11.20 -12.11
C GLU A 618 4.99 11.33 -11.99
N TYR A 619 5.71 10.20 -11.92
CA TYR A 619 7.16 10.17 -11.78
C TYR A 619 7.90 9.87 -13.09
N TYR A 620 7.23 9.94 -14.24
CA TYR A 620 7.90 9.89 -15.54
C TYR A 620 8.83 11.09 -15.69
N ARG A 621 9.94 10.90 -16.41
CA ARG A 621 10.87 11.99 -16.74
C ARG A 621 10.11 13.11 -17.47
N ALA A 622 10.32 14.34 -17.04
CA ALA A 622 9.65 15.49 -17.63
C ALA A 622 9.98 15.59 -19.13
N GLY A 623 8.95 15.50 -19.97
CA GLY A 623 9.09 15.64 -21.43
C GLY A 623 9.04 14.30 -22.19
N SER A 624 8.92 13.16 -21.51
CA SER A 624 8.58 11.88 -22.14
C SER A 624 7.06 11.78 -22.36
N ASP A 625 6.64 11.19 -23.48
CA ASP A 625 5.29 10.68 -23.70
C ASP A 625 5.29 9.15 -23.63
N TYR A 626 4.50 8.58 -22.72
CA TYR A 626 4.41 7.14 -22.53
C TYR A 626 3.83 6.43 -23.77
N LYS A 627 3.06 7.14 -24.60
CA LYS A 627 2.46 6.59 -25.83
C LYS A 627 3.47 6.44 -26.96
N GLU A 628 4.61 7.11 -26.85
CA GLU A 628 5.66 7.13 -27.87
C GLU A 628 6.87 6.27 -27.47
N LEU A 629 6.77 5.51 -26.37
CA LEU A 629 7.81 4.57 -25.97
C LEU A 629 7.88 3.42 -26.99
N ALA A 630 9.09 3.13 -27.49
CA ALA A 630 9.30 2.10 -28.51
C ALA A 630 9.19 0.67 -27.95
N PHE A 631 9.39 0.49 -26.64
CA PHE A 631 9.44 -0.77 -25.92
C PHE A 631 10.45 -1.82 -26.39
N GLU A 632 11.33 -1.45 -27.31
CA GLU A 632 12.41 -2.27 -27.83
C GLU A 632 13.73 -1.49 -27.83
N VAL A 633 14.84 -2.18 -28.08
CA VAL A 633 16.12 -1.52 -28.33
C VAL A 633 16.04 -0.87 -29.70
N THR A 634 16.31 0.44 -29.78
CA THR A 634 16.28 1.18 -31.05
C THR A 634 17.61 1.89 -31.27
N GLY A 635 18.08 1.99 -32.51
CA GLY A 635 19.35 2.65 -32.78
C GLY A 635 19.67 2.82 -34.25
N GLN A 636 20.48 3.82 -34.56
CA GLN A 636 21.05 4.01 -35.91
C GLN A 636 22.31 3.14 -36.04
N GLY A 637 22.50 2.50 -37.20
CA GLY A 637 23.68 1.66 -37.43
C GLY A 637 23.67 0.34 -36.66
N MET A 638 22.54 -0.07 -36.11
CA MET A 638 22.37 -1.33 -35.39
C MET A 638 21.77 -2.40 -36.33
N ASP A 639 22.36 -3.59 -36.33
CA ASP A 639 21.81 -4.77 -37.03
C ASP A 639 20.91 -5.58 -36.10
N LYS A 640 21.32 -5.70 -34.82
CA LYS A 640 20.64 -6.52 -33.82
C LYS A 640 20.68 -5.85 -32.45
N GLY A 641 19.56 -5.87 -31.73
CA GLY A 641 19.46 -5.37 -30.36
C GLY A 641 18.25 -5.93 -29.64
N TYR A 642 18.44 -6.68 -28.56
CA TYR A 642 17.33 -7.15 -27.72
C TYR A 642 17.73 -7.36 -26.26
N LEU A 643 16.73 -7.38 -25.38
CA LEU A 643 16.88 -7.74 -23.97
C LEU A 643 17.08 -9.26 -23.83
N VAL A 644 18.16 -9.65 -23.16
CA VAL A 644 18.53 -11.06 -22.91
C VAL A 644 18.01 -11.53 -21.57
N GLU A 645 18.23 -10.72 -20.53
CA GLU A 645 17.88 -11.04 -19.15
C GLU A 645 17.55 -9.74 -18.41
N ASN A 646 16.54 -9.80 -17.53
CA ASN A 646 16.29 -8.78 -16.54
C ASN A 646 16.10 -9.44 -15.16
N LYS A 647 16.79 -8.91 -14.16
CA LYS A 647 16.67 -9.34 -12.76
C LYS A 647 16.50 -8.12 -11.88
N GLY A 648 15.24 -7.77 -11.60
CA GLY A 648 14.94 -6.49 -10.98
C GLY A 648 15.43 -5.36 -11.89
N THR A 649 16.22 -4.44 -11.34
CA THR A 649 16.80 -3.29 -12.04
C THR A 649 18.20 -3.51 -12.64
N ASP A 650 18.61 -4.78 -12.73
CA ASP A 650 19.76 -5.23 -13.53
C ASP A 650 19.28 -5.82 -14.86
N TYR A 651 19.77 -5.30 -15.97
CA TYR A 651 19.38 -5.69 -17.33
C TYR A 651 20.60 -6.06 -18.16
N VAL A 652 20.44 -7.04 -19.05
CA VAL A 652 21.46 -7.48 -20.01
C VAL A 652 20.88 -7.38 -21.40
N PHE A 653 21.55 -6.64 -22.28
CA PHE A 653 21.19 -6.49 -23.69
C PHE A 653 22.27 -7.10 -24.56
N GLU A 654 21.89 -7.79 -25.64
CA GLU A 654 22.81 -8.21 -26.70
C GLU A 654 22.67 -7.23 -27.86
N ILE A 655 23.77 -6.64 -28.31
CA ILE A 655 23.76 -5.60 -29.36
C ILE A 655 24.87 -5.88 -30.38
N GLU A 656 24.52 -5.72 -31.65
CA GLU A 656 25.42 -5.80 -32.80
C GLU A 656 25.27 -4.54 -33.68
N MET A 657 26.38 -3.82 -33.87
CA MET A 657 26.47 -2.59 -34.66
C MET A 657 27.14 -2.86 -36.00
N VAL A 658 26.57 -2.29 -37.06
CA VAL A 658 27.12 -2.27 -38.43
C VAL A 658 27.65 -0.89 -38.83
N ASP A 659 27.28 0.16 -38.11
CA ASP A 659 27.86 1.50 -38.22
C ASP A 659 27.89 2.15 -36.83
N SER A 660 28.78 3.10 -36.62
CA SER A 660 28.81 3.89 -35.39
C SER A 660 27.50 4.68 -35.22
N GLY A 661 26.93 4.66 -34.02
CA GLY A 661 25.59 5.23 -33.86
C GLY A 661 25.10 5.36 -32.42
N LYS A 662 23.97 6.05 -32.30
CA LYS A 662 23.22 6.17 -31.05
C LYS A 662 22.31 4.95 -30.91
N VAL A 663 22.37 4.30 -29.76
CA VAL A 663 21.47 3.23 -29.35
C VAL A 663 20.69 3.68 -28.12
N THR A 664 19.40 3.37 -28.10
CA THR A 664 18.45 3.69 -27.05
C THR A 664 17.90 2.38 -26.50
N LEU A 665 18.03 2.20 -25.19
CA LEU A 665 17.55 1.02 -24.47
C LEU A 665 16.15 1.31 -23.92
N PRO A 666 15.24 0.32 -23.85
CA PRO A 666 13.87 0.50 -23.35
C PRO A 666 13.81 0.60 -21.81
N ILE A 667 14.60 1.53 -21.26
CA ILE A 667 14.72 1.83 -19.83
C ILE A 667 14.66 3.33 -19.67
N MET A 668 13.79 3.83 -18.80
CA MET A 668 13.70 5.27 -18.53
C MET A 668 15.00 5.75 -17.86
N ASN A 669 15.62 6.80 -18.40
CA ASN A 669 16.87 7.32 -17.87
C ASN A 669 16.61 8.03 -16.54
N TYR A 670 16.82 7.34 -15.42
CA TYR A 670 16.82 7.93 -14.08
C TYR A 670 18.24 8.04 -13.53
N LYS A 671 18.47 9.06 -12.68
CA LYS A 671 19.76 9.26 -12.00
C LYS A 671 20.12 8.02 -11.18
N GLY A 672 21.22 7.35 -11.51
CA GLY A 672 21.73 6.18 -10.79
C GLY A 672 21.96 4.96 -11.67
N TYR A 673 21.37 4.93 -12.87
CA TYR A 673 21.72 3.92 -13.86
C TYR A 673 23.15 4.11 -14.38
N ILE A 674 23.84 2.99 -14.58
CA ILE A 674 25.13 2.90 -15.27
C ILE A 674 25.02 1.86 -16.38
N VAL A 675 25.77 2.05 -17.47
CA VAL A 675 25.88 1.11 -18.59
C VAL A 675 27.34 0.71 -18.76
N TYR A 676 27.61 -0.59 -18.89
CA TYR A 676 28.96 -1.12 -19.11
C TYR A 676 28.95 -2.37 -20.01
N ASP A 677 30.07 -2.68 -20.67
CA ASP A 677 30.25 -3.88 -21.50
C ASP A 677 30.87 -5.06 -20.72
N ASP A 678 31.06 -6.19 -21.41
CA ASP A 678 31.77 -7.39 -20.93
C ASP A 678 33.19 -7.12 -20.38
N ASN A 679 33.85 -6.07 -20.87
CA ASN A 679 35.19 -5.67 -20.44
C ASN A 679 35.17 -4.71 -19.24
N GLY A 680 33.99 -4.30 -18.78
CA GLY A 680 33.79 -3.32 -17.72
C GLY A 680 34.01 -1.87 -18.15
N ASN A 681 34.09 -1.60 -19.45
CA ASN A 681 34.13 -0.24 -19.98
C ASN A 681 32.79 0.43 -19.74
N ARG A 682 32.80 1.62 -19.14
CA ARG A 682 31.59 2.38 -18.85
C ARG A 682 31.25 3.31 -19.99
N TYR A 683 29.96 3.42 -20.31
CA TYR A 683 29.42 4.32 -21.31
C TYR A 683 28.78 5.54 -20.67
N ASP A 684 28.96 6.70 -21.30
CA ASP A 684 28.24 7.90 -20.93
C ASP A 684 26.78 7.79 -21.39
N ILE A 685 25.85 7.99 -20.46
CA ILE A 685 24.41 7.92 -20.70
C ILE A 685 23.85 9.31 -20.90
N PHE A 686 22.96 9.47 -21.87
CA PHE A 686 22.20 10.68 -22.12
C PHE A 686 20.73 10.37 -22.41
N ASP A 687 19.90 11.42 -22.48
CA ASP A 687 18.47 11.25 -22.75
C ASP A 687 18.21 10.84 -24.22
N GLY A 688 17.45 9.75 -24.39
CA GLY A 688 16.71 9.44 -25.61
C GLY A 688 15.62 10.46 -25.92
N GLU A 689 14.88 10.24 -27.01
CA GLU A 689 13.78 11.13 -27.41
C GLU A 689 12.69 11.17 -26.33
N GLN A 690 12.27 10.02 -25.80
CA GLN A 690 11.32 9.90 -24.69
C GLN A 690 12.01 9.75 -23.33
N LYS A 691 13.24 10.28 -23.22
CA LYS A 691 14.03 10.26 -21.98
C LYS A 691 14.44 8.87 -21.51
N GLU A 692 14.51 7.91 -22.42
CA GLU A 692 15.15 6.63 -22.20
C GLU A 692 16.67 6.75 -22.06
N ILE A 693 17.32 5.68 -21.59
CA ILE A 693 18.76 5.53 -21.60
C ILE A 693 19.23 5.46 -23.06
N ALA A 694 20.06 6.41 -23.46
CA ALA A 694 20.76 6.35 -24.72
C ALA A 694 22.28 6.45 -24.55
N ILE A 695 22.99 5.76 -25.43
CA ILE A 695 24.45 5.62 -25.45
C ILE A 695 24.96 5.71 -26.90
N THR A 696 26.25 5.96 -27.07
CA THR A 696 26.92 5.90 -28.37
C THR A 696 27.83 4.69 -28.42
N LEU A 697 27.67 3.86 -29.45
CA LEU A 697 28.49 2.68 -29.71
C LEU A 697 29.30 2.90 -30.99
N SER A 698 30.49 2.32 -31.04
CA SER A 698 31.34 2.35 -32.23
C SER A 698 30.87 1.38 -33.30
N GLU A 699 31.29 1.63 -34.53
CA GLU A 699 31.32 0.60 -35.58
C GLU A 699 32.05 -0.64 -35.03
N ASP A 700 31.58 -1.83 -35.40
CA ASP A 700 32.07 -3.15 -34.93
C ASP A 700 31.75 -3.55 -33.47
N PHE A 701 30.95 -2.78 -32.72
CA PHE A 701 30.51 -3.27 -31.39
C PHE A 701 29.60 -4.50 -31.54
N SER A 702 30.01 -5.63 -30.99
CA SER A 702 29.22 -6.86 -30.89
C SER A 702 29.46 -7.50 -29.53
N GLY A 703 28.42 -7.62 -28.71
CA GLY A 703 28.53 -8.18 -27.37
C GLY A 703 27.38 -7.81 -26.45
N TYR A 704 27.61 -7.96 -25.15
CA TYR A 704 26.61 -7.66 -24.13
C TYR A 704 26.82 -6.29 -23.48
N LEU A 705 25.71 -5.60 -23.25
CA LEU A 705 25.64 -4.41 -22.40
C LEU A 705 24.86 -4.71 -21.13
N TYR A 706 25.44 -4.31 -20.02
CA TYR A 706 24.87 -4.43 -18.70
C TYR A 706 24.39 -3.07 -18.21
N VAL A 707 23.14 -3.02 -17.77
CA VAL A 707 22.54 -1.83 -17.16
C VAL A 707 22.18 -2.14 -15.72
N SER A 708 22.68 -1.35 -14.78
CA SER A 708 22.41 -1.55 -13.34
C SER A 708 22.05 -0.24 -12.67
N PHE A 709 21.06 -0.26 -11.77
CA PHE A 709 20.78 0.85 -10.88
C PHE A 709 21.72 0.85 -9.67
N VAL A 710 22.65 1.82 -9.61
CA VAL A 710 23.62 1.94 -8.52
C VAL A 710 23.29 3.10 -7.60
N GLU A 711 22.99 2.77 -6.36
CA GLU A 711 22.66 3.76 -5.35
C GLU A 711 23.89 4.59 -4.92
N PRO A 712 23.75 5.92 -4.80
CA PRO A 712 24.84 6.77 -4.32
C PRO A 712 25.33 6.38 -2.92
N PHE A 713 26.64 6.50 -2.67
CA PHE A 713 27.24 6.11 -1.38
C PHE A 713 26.63 6.82 -0.17
N TYR A 714 26.17 8.08 -0.31
CA TYR A 714 25.55 8.85 0.78
C TYR A 714 24.16 8.33 1.15
N TRP A 715 23.47 7.63 0.24
CA TRP A 715 22.22 6.92 0.58
C TRP A 715 22.54 5.75 1.53
N ARG A 716 23.59 4.98 1.23
CA ARG A 716 24.07 3.88 2.07
C ARG A 716 24.51 4.34 3.46
N ILE A 717 25.17 5.50 3.55
CA ILE A 717 25.50 6.12 4.84
C ILE A 717 24.23 6.46 5.63
N ALA A 718 23.22 7.04 5.00
CA ALA A 718 21.96 7.37 5.65
C ALA A 718 21.24 6.13 6.19
N GLU A 719 21.25 5.03 5.43
CA GLU A 719 20.72 3.72 5.85
C GLU A 719 21.44 3.19 7.10
N ILE A 720 22.78 3.20 7.10
CA ILE A 720 23.59 2.75 8.24
C ILE A 720 23.27 3.58 9.49
N ILE A 721 23.19 4.92 9.37
CA ILE A 721 22.88 5.77 10.52
C ILE A 721 21.49 5.46 11.07
N SER A 722 20.47 5.31 10.23
CA SER A 722 19.11 4.95 10.68
C SER A 722 19.07 3.60 11.39
N ILE A 723 19.77 2.58 10.86
CA ILE A 723 19.84 1.25 11.48
C ILE A 723 20.54 1.31 12.84
N LEU A 724 21.72 1.95 12.91
CA LEU A 724 22.46 2.09 14.18
C LEU A 724 21.63 2.84 15.23
N TYR A 725 20.95 3.90 14.82
CA TYR A 725 20.10 4.66 15.73
C TYR A 725 18.85 3.90 16.17
N LEU A 726 18.26 3.08 15.29
CA LEU A 726 17.19 2.15 15.65
C LEU A 726 17.65 1.15 16.73
N PHE A 727 18.85 0.57 16.60
CA PHE A 727 19.42 -0.30 17.63
C PHE A 727 19.61 0.43 18.97
N ILE A 728 20.10 1.67 18.95
CA ILE A 728 20.21 2.50 20.16
C ILE A 728 18.84 2.69 20.81
N CYS A 729 17.81 3.03 20.04
CA CYS A 729 16.44 3.17 20.52
C CYS A 729 15.92 1.88 21.17
N ILE A 730 16.13 0.74 20.51
CA ILE A 730 15.70 -0.58 21.01
C ILE A 730 16.39 -0.91 22.34
N ILE A 731 17.71 -0.74 22.42
CA ILE A 731 18.48 -0.97 23.67
C ILE A 731 17.99 -0.05 24.79
N PHE A 732 17.72 1.21 24.47
CA PHE A 732 17.19 2.19 25.42
C PHE A 732 15.81 1.76 25.98
N LEU A 733 14.90 1.29 25.12
CA LEU A 733 13.58 0.79 25.51
C LEU A 733 13.68 -0.45 26.39
N PHE A 734 14.56 -1.41 26.05
CA PHE A 734 14.76 -2.62 26.85
C PHE A 734 15.32 -2.31 28.25
N LYS A 735 16.34 -1.45 28.34
CA LYS A 735 16.97 -1.09 29.63
C LYS A 735 16.03 -0.30 30.54
N ASN A 736 15.11 0.49 29.97
CA ASN A 736 14.26 1.39 30.73
C ASN A 736 12.78 0.99 30.74
N LYS A 737 12.43 -0.23 30.31
CA LYS A 737 11.02 -0.68 30.18
C LYS A 737 10.19 -0.41 31.44
N GLY A 738 10.69 -0.79 32.63
CA GLY A 738 9.97 -0.58 33.89
C GLY A 738 9.76 0.91 34.24
N LYS A 739 10.75 1.77 33.95
CA LYS A 739 10.67 3.22 34.16
C LYS A 739 9.73 3.90 33.16
N ILE A 740 9.71 3.42 31.91
CA ILE A 740 8.96 4.04 30.82
C ILE A 740 7.52 3.55 30.83
N PHE A 741 7.24 2.26 30.95
CA PHE A 741 5.89 1.74 30.77
C PHE A 741 5.16 1.40 32.07
N GLY A 742 5.84 1.43 33.22
CA GLY A 742 5.21 1.19 34.53
C GLY A 742 4.51 -0.16 34.58
N GLU A 743 5.28 -1.24 34.54
CA GLU A 743 4.86 -2.57 35.00
C GLU A 743 5.54 -2.89 36.33
#